data_AF-A0A0L0W1I2-F1
#
_entry.id   AF-A0A0L0W1I2-F1
#
_cell.length_a   1.000
_cell.length_b   1.000
_cell.length_c   1.000
_cell.angle_alpha   90.00
_cell.angle_beta   90.00
_cell.angle_gamma   90.00
#
_symmetry.space_group_name_H-M   'P 1'
#
loop_
_entity.id
_entity.type
_entity.pdbx_description
1 polymer ?
#
loop_
_entity_poly.entity_id
_entity_poly.type
_entity_poly.pdbx_seq_one_letter_code
_entity_poly.pdbx_strand_id
1 'polypeptide(L)'
;MFTQPADLDRIKEYIGNQEQIHKISKKADKCAASHKAGNDNRNETTWKACDDTGLMGACCRHDSVVYLANIHGTGENRALPLVILERIINTIEADRPIGVLYDLGCSLDKFIKLRDIWPESRGRLSFGTSVFHAYVHEWPCQVKYNPRYQKGWGLSDGESLERLWSSLSPMVSPLRYATRNNRLGALAHRCQYRNKQSVLKLASWLRKKFDQALVRRDAEKDVISRLVQTRNPNADGRQGYTIQFFRSQWQDQVRVALDKDEDAIGQTNLATFYENEEVLNECRAQICSGSWPATLIELNDLMSTLHEREAAQHKLAALMGKDYEQLRGTSTSEIGMLTLLWRAKSEFFATAVDVRAERQPLISTDSGNVLGTRLKEKIMAAIKRRSKPVDTVIKTFNLRRRAYLEKYNPSQLRLPENRDLTLAEFQSMDLDDPLWNDGHFYHARAPWATDPLVRGGIKSVLLLDRVEEEIELLTQELDRAITWAYQYRALILSTIGEIELAAEEPVDVNNEQFSSFLPGFSMKGKLRLLYSELNSHLKEHERLMVGWMADVEFLWVKTRCQYTKNEHPWFGVITTIKNDIFIRDMGFIDDALENMTFAENGTGIEEEGREETDLEDFQIPPNDQSSDEGVNEEDGHNISNAA
;
A
#
# COMPACT_ATOMS: atom_id res chain seq x y z
N MET A 1 -16.28 -1.89 14.55
CA MET A 1 -15.19 -2.09 13.56
C MET A 1 -15.71 -2.66 12.25
N PHE A 2 -16.43 -3.78 12.26
CA PHE A 2 -17.01 -4.35 11.04
C PHE A 2 -18.26 -3.58 10.55
N THR A 3 -18.47 -3.54 9.24
CA THR A 3 -19.72 -3.06 8.61
C THR A 3 -20.81 -4.11 8.75
N GLN A 4 -22.06 -3.67 8.92
CA GLN A 4 -23.18 -4.62 8.96
C GLN A 4 -23.54 -5.07 7.54
N PRO A 5 -23.96 -6.33 7.34
CA PRO A 5 -24.40 -6.80 6.02
C PRO A 5 -25.52 -5.94 5.42
N ALA A 6 -26.46 -5.49 6.25
CA ALA A 6 -27.57 -4.64 5.83
C ALA A 6 -27.11 -3.29 5.23
N ASP A 7 -26.00 -2.71 5.72
CA ASP A 7 -25.45 -1.48 5.14
C ASP A 7 -24.89 -1.73 3.74
N LEU A 8 -24.28 -2.90 3.52
CA LEU A 8 -23.76 -3.28 2.21
C LEU A 8 -24.89 -3.47 1.19
N ASP A 9 -25.99 -4.11 1.62
CA ASP A 9 -27.16 -4.31 0.76
C ASP A 9 -27.85 -2.97 0.41
N ARG A 10 -27.96 -2.05 1.38
CA ARG A 10 -28.42 -0.67 1.13
C ARG A 10 -27.57 0.04 0.08
N ILE A 11 -26.25 -0.06 0.16
CA ILE A 11 -25.34 0.54 -0.83
C ILE A 11 -25.51 -0.11 -2.21
N LYS A 12 -25.70 -1.44 -2.29
CA LYS A 12 -25.96 -2.12 -3.56
C LYS A 12 -27.26 -1.61 -4.21
N GLU A 13 -28.32 -1.46 -3.42
CA GLU A 13 -29.59 -0.90 -3.89
C GLU A 13 -29.41 0.56 -4.36
N TYR A 14 -28.71 1.37 -3.57
CA TYR A 14 -28.40 2.76 -3.93
C TYR A 14 -27.63 2.85 -5.26
N ILE A 15 -26.61 2.02 -5.47
CA ILE A 15 -25.87 1.93 -6.73
C ILE A 15 -26.82 1.57 -7.89
N GLY A 16 -27.67 0.56 -7.69
CA GLY A 16 -28.65 0.12 -8.71
C GLY A 16 -29.62 1.23 -9.10
N ASN A 17 -30.12 1.99 -8.12
CA ASN A 17 -31.00 3.13 -8.36
C ASN A 17 -30.28 4.24 -9.15
N GLN A 18 -29.04 4.57 -8.78
CA GLN A 18 -28.25 5.56 -9.51
C GLN A 18 -27.95 5.12 -10.96
N GLU A 19 -27.65 3.85 -11.18
CA GLU A 19 -27.44 3.32 -12.54
C GLU A 19 -28.69 3.45 -13.41
N GLN A 20 -29.88 3.24 -12.83
CA GLN A 20 -31.16 3.44 -13.52
C GLN A 20 -31.42 4.92 -13.85
N ILE A 21 -31.24 5.81 -12.86
CA ILE A 21 -31.46 7.26 -13.02
C ILE A 21 -30.53 7.83 -14.10
N HIS A 22 -29.25 7.48 -14.06
CA HIS A 22 -28.23 8.01 -14.95
C HIS A 22 -28.04 7.19 -16.24
N LYS A 23 -28.85 6.16 -16.46
CA LYS A 23 -28.84 5.30 -17.67
C LYS A 23 -27.44 4.78 -18.03
N ILE A 24 -26.71 4.30 -17.04
CA ILE A 24 -25.30 3.94 -17.20
C ILE A 24 -25.18 2.57 -17.87
N SER A 25 -24.49 2.52 -19.03
CA SER A 25 -24.11 1.26 -19.65
C SER A 25 -22.96 0.59 -18.90
N LYS A 26 -23.01 -0.73 -18.72
CA LYS A 26 -21.90 -1.52 -18.15
C LYS A 26 -20.76 -1.64 -19.17
N LYS A 27 -19.93 -0.61 -19.30
CA LYS A 27 -18.62 -0.71 -19.97
C LYS A 27 -17.55 -1.07 -18.96
N ALA A 28 -16.68 -2.01 -19.32
CA ALA A 28 -15.52 -2.36 -18.52
C ALA A 28 -14.54 -1.17 -18.46
N ASP A 29 -14.02 -0.90 -17.26
CA ASP A 29 -12.96 0.08 -17.05
C ASP A 29 -11.60 -0.59 -17.27
N LYS A 30 -10.77 -0.03 -18.15
CA LYS A 30 -9.45 -0.57 -18.48
C LYS A 30 -8.53 -0.66 -17.26
N CYS A 31 -8.59 0.34 -16.39
CA CYS A 31 -7.79 0.33 -15.16
C CYS A 31 -8.20 -0.86 -14.28
N ALA A 32 -9.50 -1.13 -14.14
CA ALA A 32 -9.99 -2.27 -13.38
C ALA A 32 -9.58 -3.62 -14.00
N ALA A 33 -9.58 -3.75 -15.34
CA ALA A 33 -9.19 -4.98 -16.03
C ALA A 33 -7.71 -5.36 -15.84
N SER A 34 -6.85 -4.37 -15.55
CA SER A 34 -5.40 -4.55 -15.38
C SER A 34 -5.00 -5.02 -13.97
N HIS A 35 -5.89 -4.87 -12.99
CA HIS A 35 -5.62 -5.21 -11.58
C HIS A 35 -6.25 -6.54 -11.18
N LYS A 36 -5.54 -7.36 -10.39
CA LYS A 36 -6.05 -8.64 -9.88
C LYS A 36 -7.30 -8.46 -8.99
N ALA A 37 -7.41 -7.36 -8.26
CA ALA A 37 -8.59 -7.00 -7.46
C ALA A 37 -9.83 -6.63 -8.32
N GLY A 38 -9.62 -6.26 -9.59
CA GLY A 38 -10.70 -6.03 -10.54
C GLY A 38 -11.09 -7.26 -11.37
N ASN A 39 -10.31 -8.35 -11.28
CA ASN A 39 -10.50 -9.55 -12.09
C ASN A 39 -11.18 -10.64 -11.22
N ASP A 40 -12.52 -10.64 -11.27
CA ASP A 40 -13.47 -11.37 -10.40
C ASP A 40 -13.52 -12.89 -10.66
N ASN A 41 -12.37 -13.54 -10.85
CA ASN A 41 -12.28 -14.97 -11.14
C ASN A 41 -12.29 -15.85 -9.87
N ARG A 42 -12.61 -15.30 -8.69
CA ARG A 42 -12.59 -16.02 -7.40
C ARG A 42 -13.95 -15.91 -6.70
N ASN A 43 -14.87 -16.78 -7.07
CA ASN A 43 -16.23 -16.84 -6.51
C ASN A 43 -16.42 -18.07 -5.58
N GLU A 44 -17.63 -18.23 -5.02
CA GLU A 44 -18.03 -19.33 -4.13
C GLU A 44 -17.62 -20.73 -4.63
N THR A 45 -17.50 -20.94 -5.95
CA THR A 45 -17.09 -22.24 -6.51
C THR A 45 -15.65 -22.62 -6.18
N THR A 46 -14.79 -21.64 -5.86
CA THR A 46 -13.37 -21.83 -5.51
C THR A 46 -13.18 -22.16 -4.01
N TRP A 47 -14.13 -21.78 -3.14
CA TRP A 47 -14.02 -21.88 -1.68
C TRP A 47 -15.27 -22.47 -1.02
N LYS A 48 -15.76 -23.61 -1.52
CA LYS A 48 -17.01 -24.27 -1.07
C LYS A 48 -17.15 -24.55 0.45
N ALA A 49 -16.05 -24.46 1.21
CA ALA A 49 -16.02 -24.72 2.65
C ALA A 49 -15.83 -23.45 3.51
N CYS A 50 -15.87 -22.25 2.91
CA CYS A 50 -15.67 -20.98 3.61
C CYS A 50 -16.84 -20.03 3.36
N ASP A 51 -17.49 -19.56 4.44
CA ASP A 51 -18.60 -18.59 4.36
C ASP A 51 -18.11 -17.20 3.89
N ASP A 52 -16.94 -16.76 4.38
CA ASP A 52 -16.28 -15.52 3.95
C ASP A 52 -15.13 -15.85 3.00
N THR A 53 -15.09 -15.16 1.85
CA THR A 53 -14.04 -15.34 0.81
C THR A 53 -12.90 -14.33 0.90
N GLY A 54 -13.06 -13.28 1.72
CA GLY A 54 -12.04 -12.25 1.90
C GLY A 54 -12.42 -11.14 2.90
N LEU A 55 -11.59 -10.11 2.97
CA LEU A 55 -11.78 -8.90 3.78
C LEU A 55 -11.50 -7.66 2.95
N MET A 56 -12.41 -6.70 3.00
CA MET A 56 -12.16 -5.31 2.60
C MET A 56 -11.87 -4.49 3.86
N GLY A 57 -10.99 -3.50 3.77
CA GLY A 57 -10.65 -2.67 4.92
C GLY A 57 -10.33 -1.23 4.56
N ALA A 58 -10.31 -0.38 5.58
CA ALA A 58 -9.74 0.97 5.52
C ALA A 58 -8.84 1.21 6.74
N CYS A 59 -7.68 1.80 6.48
CA CYS A 59 -6.77 2.33 7.49
C CYS A 59 -6.65 3.84 7.35
N CYS A 60 -6.39 4.53 8.46
CA CYS A 60 -5.98 5.93 8.39
C CYS A 60 -4.48 6.05 8.06
N ARG A 61 -4.00 7.27 7.82
CA ARG A 61 -2.59 7.59 7.53
C ARG A 61 -1.61 7.04 8.59
N HIS A 62 -2.08 6.84 9.82
CA HIS A 62 -1.31 6.31 10.95
C HIS A 62 -1.21 4.78 10.97
N ASP A 63 -1.57 4.09 9.87
CA ASP A 63 -1.63 2.62 9.77
C ASP A 63 -2.59 1.94 10.79
N SER A 64 -3.54 2.71 11.35
CA SER A 64 -4.57 2.22 12.27
C SER A 64 -5.83 1.83 11.50
N VAL A 65 -6.40 0.68 11.87
CA VAL A 65 -7.61 0.12 11.25
C VAL A 65 -8.82 0.95 11.65
N VAL A 66 -9.58 1.45 10.67
CA VAL A 66 -10.79 2.24 10.89
C VAL A 66 -12.01 1.33 10.78
N TYR A 67 -12.23 0.74 9.60
CA TYR A 67 -13.36 -0.15 9.34
C TYR A 67 -12.94 -1.37 8.52
N LEU A 68 -13.69 -2.47 8.68
CA LEU A 68 -13.55 -3.71 7.94
C LEU A 68 -14.91 -4.13 7.38
N ALA A 69 -14.93 -4.77 6.22
CA ALA A 69 -16.11 -5.41 5.66
C ALA A 69 -15.77 -6.84 5.23
N ASN A 70 -16.64 -7.78 5.57
CA ASN A 70 -16.49 -9.16 5.09
C ASN A 70 -16.89 -9.25 3.62
N ILE A 71 -16.15 -10.05 2.87
CA ILE A 71 -16.48 -10.40 1.49
C ILE A 71 -17.20 -11.73 1.52
N HIS A 72 -18.52 -11.70 1.31
CA HIS A 72 -19.39 -12.88 1.39
C HIS A 72 -20.13 -13.10 0.07
N GLY A 73 -20.02 -14.31 -0.49
CA GLY A 73 -20.76 -14.85 -1.63
C GLY A 73 -20.58 -14.18 -3.01
N THR A 74 -20.63 -12.86 -3.09
CA THR A 74 -20.64 -12.12 -4.38
C THR A 74 -19.25 -11.77 -4.92
N GLY A 75 -18.17 -12.22 -4.29
CA GLY A 75 -16.82 -11.75 -4.61
C GLY A 75 -16.58 -10.27 -4.24
N GLU A 76 -15.44 -9.73 -4.68
CA GLU A 76 -15.08 -8.32 -4.52
C GLU A 76 -15.94 -7.45 -5.45
N ASN A 77 -16.77 -6.56 -4.89
CA ASN A 77 -17.60 -5.64 -5.65
C ASN A 77 -17.42 -4.17 -5.21
N ARG A 78 -17.92 -3.23 -6.01
CA ARG A 78 -17.81 -1.78 -5.76
C ARG A 78 -18.63 -1.29 -4.57
N ALA A 79 -19.57 -2.07 -4.05
CA ALA A 79 -20.33 -1.70 -2.86
C ALA A 79 -19.45 -1.77 -1.59
N LEU A 80 -18.44 -2.64 -1.55
CA LEU A 80 -17.53 -2.80 -0.41
C LEU A 80 -16.72 -1.53 -0.08
N PRO A 81 -15.99 -0.89 -1.03
CA PRO A 81 -15.33 0.39 -0.73
C PRO A 81 -16.35 1.48 -0.40
N LEU A 82 -17.52 1.49 -1.05
CA LEU A 82 -18.51 2.53 -0.86
C LEU A 82 -19.19 2.48 0.53
N VAL A 83 -19.52 1.30 1.05
CA VAL A 83 -20.10 1.20 2.41
C VAL A 83 -19.11 1.68 3.49
N ILE A 84 -17.82 1.43 3.29
CA ILE A 84 -16.78 1.94 4.20
C ILE A 84 -16.66 3.46 4.07
N LEU A 85 -16.64 3.98 2.83
CA LEU A 85 -16.57 5.42 2.58
C LEU A 85 -17.78 6.18 3.10
N GLU A 86 -19.00 5.68 2.91
CA GLU A 86 -20.23 6.28 3.45
C GLU A 86 -20.14 6.45 4.96
N ARG A 87 -19.65 5.42 5.65
CA ARG A 87 -19.46 5.47 7.10
C ARG A 87 -18.44 6.53 7.51
N ILE A 88 -17.31 6.62 6.81
CA ILE A 88 -16.29 7.65 7.06
C ILE A 88 -16.89 9.04 6.82
N ILE A 89 -17.58 9.23 5.69
CA ILE A 89 -18.25 10.48 5.27
C ILE A 89 -19.20 10.98 6.36
N ASN A 90 -19.96 10.09 6.98
CA ASN A 90 -20.96 10.42 8.01
C ASN A 90 -20.37 10.56 9.42
N THR A 91 -19.12 10.13 9.66
CA THR A 91 -18.49 10.18 10.98
C THR A 91 -17.61 11.42 11.18
N ILE A 92 -17.09 11.99 10.11
CA ILE A 92 -16.23 13.17 10.16
C ILE A 92 -17.01 14.46 9.92
N GLU A 93 -16.40 15.60 10.24
CA GLU A 93 -17.02 16.92 10.07
C GLU A 93 -17.38 17.18 8.59
N ALA A 94 -18.51 17.85 8.36
CA ALA A 94 -19.12 17.98 7.03
C ALA A 94 -18.23 18.74 6.02
N ASP A 95 -17.41 19.67 6.49
CA ASP A 95 -16.47 20.48 5.72
C ASP A 95 -15.06 19.88 5.63
N ARG A 96 -14.80 18.77 6.35
CA ARG A 96 -13.49 18.13 6.41
C ARG A 96 -13.13 17.46 5.07
N PRO A 97 -11.99 17.82 4.44
CA PRO A 97 -11.50 17.11 3.27
C PRO A 97 -11.14 15.65 3.58
N ILE A 98 -11.48 14.75 2.65
CA ILE A 98 -11.18 13.31 2.70
C ILE A 98 -10.31 12.94 1.51
N GLY A 99 -9.11 12.43 1.79
CA GLY A 99 -8.28 11.75 0.80
C GLY A 99 -8.44 10.24 0.89
N VAL A 100 -8.78 9.59 -0.22
CA VAL A 100 -8.85 8.14 -0.38
C VAL A 100 -7.71 7.65 -1.27
N LEU A 101 -6.77 6.89 -0.71
CA LEU A 101 -5.79 6.12 -1.47
C LEU A 101 -6.29 4.69 -1.64
N TYR A 102 -6.42 4.25 -2.88
CA TYR A 102 -6.90 2.92 -3.23
C TYR A 102 -6.28 2.47 -4.56
N ASP A 103 -5.92 1.20 -4.71
CA ASP A 103 -5.27 0.68 -5.93
C ASP A 103 -6.06 0.99 -7.20
N LEU A 104 -7.39 1.01 -7.07
CA LEU A 104 -8.35 1.38 -8.11
C LEU A 104 -9.03 2.72 -7.83
N GLY A 105 -8.33 3.66 -7.18
CA GLY A 105 -8.82 4.99 -6.82
C GLY A 105 -9.31 5.79 -8.02
N CYS A 106 -8.57 5.76 -9.14
CA CYS A 106 -8.98 6.37 -10.41
C CYS A 106 -10.33 5.84 -10.93
N SER A 107 -10.48 4.52 -10.90
CA SER A 107 -11.66 3.82 -11.36
C SER A 107 -12.84 4.07 -10.42
N LEU A 108 -12.58 4.14 -9.11
CA LEU A 108 -13.59 4.45 -8.11
C LEU A 108 -14.09 5.90 -8.22
N ASP A 109 -13.20 6.87 -8.44
CA ASP A 109 -13.55 8.26 -8.69
C ASP A 109 -14.46 8.39 -9.93
N LYS A 110 -14.07 7.75 -11.04
CA LYS A 110 -14.89 7.69 -12.25
C LYS A 110 -16.24 7.02 -12.00
N PHE A 111 -16.26 5.93 -11.25
CA PHE A 111 -17.48 5.21 -10.89
C PHE A 111 -18.46 6.09 -10.11
N ILE A 112 -17.96 6.79 -9.09
CA ILE A 112 -18.73 7.73 -8.26
C ILE A 112 -19.25 8.89 -9.10
N LYS A 113 -18.40 9.50 -9.94
CA LYS A 113 -18.78 10.63 -10.80
C LYS A 113 -19.85 10.27 -11.81
N LEU A 114 -19.76 9.10 -12.45
CA LEU A 114 -20.74 8.69 -13.46
C LEU A 114 -22.12 8.38 -12.86
N ARG A 115 -22.15 7.90 -11.62
CA ARG A 115 -23.37 7.51 -10.88
C ARG A 115 -23.89 8.62 -9.96
N ASP A 116 -23.28 9.80 -9.99
CA ASP A 116 -23.59 10.91 -9.09
C ASP A 116 -23.74 10.46 -7.62
N ILE A 117 -22.79 9.66 -7.15
CA ILE A 117 -22.80 9.11 -5.78
C ILE A 117 -22.37 10.20 -4.80
N TRP A 118 -23.20 10.45 -3.77
CA TRP A 118 -23.02 11.47 -2.72
C TRP A 118 -22.63 12.86 -3.26
N PRO A 119 -23.49 13.51 -4.08
CA PRO A 119 -23.18 14.80 -4.68
C PRO A 119 -22.85 15.87 -3.62
N GLU A 120 -23.48 15.81 -2.45
CA GLU A 120 -23.24 16.68 -1.30
C GLU A 120 -21.83 16.56 -0.73
N SER A 121 -21.21 15.38 -0.82
CA SER A 121 -19.85 15.13 -0.32
C SER A 121 -18.80 15.14 -1.43
N ARG A 122 -19.18 15.35 -2.70
CA ARG A 122 -18.23 15.25 -3.82
C ARG A 122 -17.10 16.27 -3.72
N GLY A 123 -17.39 17.50 -3.30
CA GLY A 123 -16.40 18.59 -3.24
C GLY A 123 -15.27 18.39 -2.24
N ARG A 124 -15.48 17.56 -1.22
CA ARG A 124 -14.49 17.26 -0.17
C ARG A 124 -13.77 15.93 -0.38
N LEU A 125 -14.14 15.13 -1.38
CA LEU A 125 -13.53 13.83 -1.70
C LEU A 125 -12.43 13.98 -2.76
N SER A 126 -11.23 13.52 -2.41
CA SER A 126 -10.09 13.37 -3.32
C SER A 126 -9.66 11.91 -3.39
N PHE A 127 -9.37 11.43 -4.60
CA PHE A 127 -8.95 10.06 -4.84
C PHE A 127 -7.53 10.03 -5.38
N GLY A 128 -6.76 9.05 -4.93
CA GLY A 128 -5.44 8.75 -5.45
C GLY A 128 -5.20 7.23 -5.48
N THR A 129 -4.14 6.83 -6.16
CA THR A 129 -3.70 5.44 -6.23
C THR A 129 -2.53 5.22 -5.30
N SER A 130 -2.50 4.11 -4.56
CA SER A 130 -1.35 3.69 -3.74
C SER A 130 -0.06 3.76 -4.58
N VAL A 131 1.04 4.29 -4.03
CA VAL A 131 2.22 4.70 -4.80
C VAL A 131 2.83 3.53 -5.59
N PHE A 132 2.85 2.31 -5.04
CA PHE A 132 3.34 1.15 -5.79
C PHE A 132 2.39 0.75 -6.93
N HIS A 133 1.09 0.82 -6.67
CA HIS A 133 0.06 0.47 -7.64
C HIS A 133 -0.11 1.50 -8.74
N ALA A 134 0.24 2.77 -8.48
CA ALA A 134 0.13 3.87 -9.44
C ALA A 134 0.89 3.56 -10.74
N TYR A 135 2.03 2.90 -10.65
CA TYR A 135 2.86 2.55 -11.81
C TYR A 135 2.23 1.52 -12.76
N VAL A 136 1.23 0.77 -12.32
CA VAL A 136 0.49 -0.15 -13.21
C VAL A 136 -0.53 0.60 -14.08
N HIS A 137 -0.82 1.87 -13.77
CA HIS A 137 -1.76 2.68 -14.54
C HIS A 137 -1.08 3.39 -15.70
N GLU A 138 -1.88 3.73 -16.73
CA GLU A 138 -1.42 4.53 -17.87
C GLU A 138 -0.91 5.91 -17.42
N TRP A 139 0.03 6.49 -18.17
CA TRP A 139 0.67 7.76 -17.81
C TRP A 139 -0.30 8.92 -17.47
N PRO A 140 -1.40 9.17 -18.23
CA PRO A 140 -2.37 10.20 -17.87
C PRO A 140 -3.04 9.94 -16.51
N CYS A 141 -3.31 8.67 -16.21
CA CYS A 141 -3.86 8.25 -14.92
C CYS A 141 -2.83 8.47 -13.80
N GLN A 142 -1.55 8.15 -14.02
CA GLN A 142 -0.48 8.44 -13.05
C GLN A 142 -0.40 9.93 -12.76
N VAL A 143 -0.37 10.78 -13.78
CA VAL A 143 -0.32 12.24 -13.62
C VAL A 143 -1.48 12.73 -12.76
N LYS A 144 -2.69 12.19 -12.93
CA LYS A 144 -3.90 12.62 -12.23
C LYS A 144 -4.11 12.01 -10.83
N TYR A 145 -3.64 10.79 -10.59
CA TYR A 145 -3.97 10.02 -9.38
C TYR A 145 -2.75 9.57 -8.56
N ASN A 146 -1.51 9.74 -9.03
CA ASN A 146 -0.33 9.36 -8.24
C ASN A 146 -0.08 10.40 -7.12
N PRO A 147 -0.02 9.98 -5.83
CA PRO A 147 0.23 10.85 -4.69
C PRO A 147 1.55 11.62 -4.75
N ARG A 148 2.54 11.11 -5.49
CA ARG A 148 3.83 11.79 -5.71
C ARG A 148 3.72 13.00 -6.61
N TYR A 149 2.69 13.05 -7.46
CA TYR A 149 2.44 14.15 -8.41
C TYR A 149 1.29 15.06 -7.97
N GLN A 150 0.37 14.55 -7.15
CA GLN A 150 -0.82 15.26 -6.69
C GLN A 150 -0.64 15.91 -5.33
N LYS A 151 -1.14 17.15 -5.18
CA LYS A 151 -1.06 17.93 -3.94
C LYS A 151 -1.97 17.36 -2.85
N GLY A 152 -1.55 17.49 -1.60
CA GLY A 152 -2.36 17.15 -0.42
C GLY A 152 -2.08 15.77 0.19
N TRP A 153 -1.22 14.97 -0.43
CA TRP A 153 -0.86 13.64 0.07
C TRP A 153 0.44 13.64 0.91
N GLY A 154 1.28 14.67 0.79
CA GLY A 154 2.63 14.66 1.38
C GLY A 154 3.42 13.44 0.91
N LEU A 155 4.01 12.70 1.85
CA LEU A 155 4.76 11.48 1.58
C LEU A 155 3.96 10.18 1.79
N SER A 156 2.63 10.25 1.90
CA SER A 156 1.78 9.05 2.03
C SER A 156 1.97 8.09 0.88
N ASP A 157 2.09 6.80 1.20
CA ASP A 157 2.26 5.74 0.21
C ASP A 157 0.95 4.99 -0.13
N GLY A 158 -0.03 5.01 0.77
CA GLY A 158 -1.30 4.29 0.57
C GLY A 158 -1.21 2.79 0.88
N GLU A 159 -0.09 2.31 1.43
CA GLU A 159 0.22 0.88 1.58
C GLU A 159 -0.16 0.32 2.98
N SER A 160 -1.05 1.02 3.69
CA SER A 160 -1.42 0.67 5.06
C SER A 160 -2.17 -0.66 5.15
N LEU A 161 -2.96 -0.99 4.12
CA LEU A 161 -3.72 -2.23 4.09
C LEU A 161 -2.82 -3.43 3.86
N GLU A 162 -1.79 -3.32 3.03
CA GLU A 162 -0.80 -4.35 2.75
C GLU A 162 -0.04 -4.71 4.04
N ARG A 163 0.30 -3.69 4.84
CA ARG A 163 0.87 -3.87 6.20
C ARG A 163 -0.11 -4.55 7.14
N LEU A 164 -1.40 -4.20 7.08
CA LEU A 164 -2.44 -4.85 7.87
C LEU A 164 -2.57 -6.33 7.48
N TRP A 165 -2.70 -6.63 6.19
CA TRP A 165 -2.81 -7.98 5.65
C TRP A 165 -1.62 -8.84 6.03
N SER A 166 -0.40 -8.29 5.97
CA SER A 166 0.80 -8.95 6.47
C SER A 166 0.68 -9.29 7.97
N SER A 167 0.21 -8.34 8.79
CA SER A 167 0.05 -8.59 10.24
C SER A 167 -1.07 -9.57 10.61
N LEU A 168 -2.06 -9.74 9.73
CA LEU A 168 -3.17 -10.69 9.88
C LEU A 168 -2.87 -12.04 9.22
N SER A 169 -1.81 -12.17 8.42
CA SER A 169 -1.51 -13.41 7.69
C SER A 169 -1.40 -14.66 8.57
N PRO A 170 -0.85 -14.60 9.81
CA PRO A 170 -0.81 -15.77 10.70
C PRO A 170 -2.20 -16.28 11.11
N MET A 171 -3.22 -15.42 11.03
CA MET A 171 -4.60 -15.77 11.36
C MET A 171 -5.33 -16.52 10.24
N VAL A 172 -4.77 -16.55 9.03
CA VAL A 172 -5.43 -17.20 7.88
C VAL A 172 -5.64 -18.69 8.12
N SER A 173 -4.64 -19.41 8.65
CA SER A 173 -4.76 -20.86 8.86
C SER A 173 -5.73 -21.20 9.99
N PRO A 174 -5.62 -20.60 11.20
CA PRO A 174 -6.53 -20.91 12.31
C PRO A 174 -7.97 -20.47 12.03
N LEU A 175 -8.19 -19.38 11.30
CA LEU A 175 -9.54 -18.84 11.07
C LEU A 175 -10.23 -19.42 9.83
N ARG A 176 -9.56 -20.28 9.04
CA ARG A 176 -10.12 -20.82 7.79
C ARG A 176 -11.41 -21.61 8.00
N TYR A 177 -11.47 -22.36 9.10
CA TYR A 177 -12.61 -23.22 9.46
C TYR A 177 -13.26 -22.79 10.78
N ALA A 178 -12.95 -21.59 11.24
CA ALA A 178 -13.57 -21.03 12.44
C ALA A 178 -15.00 -20.59 12.13
N THR A 179 -15.89 -20.69 13.12
CA THR A 179 -17.23 -20.11 13.02
C THR A 179 -17.14 -18.60 12.78
N ARG A 180 -18.14 -18.02 12.12
CA ARG A 180 -18.20 -16.59 11.82
C ARG A 180 -17.91 -15.70 13.03
N ASN A 181 -18.50 -16.00 14.19
CA ASN A 181 -18.31 -15.21 15.41
C ASN A 181 -16.88 -15.31 15.95
N ASN A 182 -16.29 -16.51 15.96
CA ASN A 182 -14.90 -16.71 16.40
C ASN A 182 -13.93 -15.99 15.47
N ARG A 183 -14.19 -16.04 14.17
CA ARG A 183 -13.42 -15.32 13.15
C ARG A 183 -13.49 -13.80 13.36
N LEU A 184 -14.70 -13.24 13.49
CA LEU A 184 -14.89 -11.81 13.71
C LEU A 184 -14.25 -11.34 15.03
N GLY A 185 -14.43 -12.10 16.11
CA GLY A 185 -13.83 -11.81 17.41
C GLY A 185 -12.30 -11.80 17.36
N ALA A 186 -11.69 -12.81 16.74
CA ALA A 186 -10.23 -12.91 16.61
C ALA A 186 -9.62 -11.76 15.79
N LEU A 187 -10.25 -11.43 14.65
CA LEU A 187 -9.82 -10.31 13.82
C LEU A 187 -10.00 -8.97 14.54
N ALA A 188 -11.16 -8.75 15.17
CA ALA A 188 -11.43 -7.53 15.92
C ALA A 188 -10.40 -7.32 17.02
N HIS A 189 -10.11 -8.37 17.80
CA HIS A 189 -9.13 -8.32 18.88
C HIS A 189 -7.72 -7.99 18.36
N ARG A 190 -7.29 -8.61 17.26
CA ARG A 190 -5.97 -8.33 16.65
C ARG A 190 -5.86 -6.90 16.14
N CYS A 191 -6.90 -6.40 15.46
CA CYS A 191 -6.95 -5.04 14.95
C CYS A 191 -7.02 -4.01 16.10
N GLN A 192 -7.78 -4.27 17.15
CA GLN A 192 -7.83 -3.42 18.35
C GLN A 192 -6.48 -3.37 19.05
N TYR A 193 -5.82 -4.51 19.25
CA TYR A 193 -4.48 -4.56 19.81
C TYR A 193 -3.48 -3.76 18.95
N ARG A 194 -3.52 -3.95 17.61
CA ARG A 194 -2.71 -3.18 16.67
C ARG A 194 -2.95 -1.67 16.84
N ASN A 195 -4.20 -1.22 16.86
CA ASN A 195 -4.54 0.18 17.03
C ASN A 195 -4.06 0.72 18.39
N LYS A 196 -4.19 -0.06 19.47
CA LYS A 196 -3.66 0.31 20.79
C LYS A 196 -2.15 0.52 20.74
N GLN A 197 -1.42 -0.38 20.07
CA GLN A 197 0.02 -0.22 19.85
C GLN A 197 0.37 1.00 18.98
N SER A 198 -0.44 1.29 17.96
CA SER A 198 -0.27 2.50 17.12
C SER A 198 -0.44 3.78 17.92
N VAL A 199 -1.45 3.87 18.80
CA VAL A 199 -1.64 5.01 19.70
C VAL A 199 -0.45 5.14 20.65
N LEU A 200 -0.05 4.06 21.33
CA LEU A 200 1.10 4.08 22.23
C LEU A 200 2.37 4.64 21.57
N LYS A 201 2.58 4.33 20.29
CA LYS A 201 3.77 4.73 19.51
C LYS A 201 3.54 5.95 18.61
N LEU A 202 2.41 6.66 18.74
CA LEU A 202 2.04 7.71 17.77
C LEU A 202 3.08 8.83 17.69
N ALA A 203 3.53 9.36 18.83
CA ALA A 203 4.52 10.44 18.86
C ALA A 203 5.88 10.01 18.25
N SER A 204 6.38 8.83 18.61
CA SER A 204 7.62 8.29 18.02
C SER A 204 7.47 7.97 16.53
N TRP A 205 6.28 7.53 16.09
CA TRP A 205 5.97 7.32 14.67
C TRP A 205 5.98 8.65 13.90
N LEU A 206 5.38 9.72 14.44
CA LEU A 206 5.42 11.05 13.84
C LEU A 206 6.86 11.55 13.71
N ARG A 207 7.68 11.35 14.76
CA ARG A 207 9.12 11.68 14.72
C ARG A 207 9.86 10.90 13.65
N LYS A 208 9.64 9.58 13.56
CA LYS A 208 10.24 8.76 12.51
C LYS A 208 9.86 9.24 11.10
N LYS A 209 8.59 9.62 10.89
CA LYS A 209 8.13 10.18 9.60
C LYS A 209 8.79 11.52 9.30
N PHE A 210 8.94 12.38 10.31
CA PHE A 210 9.65 13.64 10.18
C PHE A 210 11.12 13.43 9.77
N ASP A 211 11.85 12.56 10.48
CA ASP A 211 13.25 12.26 10.16
C ASP A 211 13.39 11.67 8.74
N GLN A 212 12.48 10.79 8.33
CA GLN A 212 12.44 10.26 6.96
C GLN A 212 12.21 11.35 5.92
N ALA A 213 11.32 12.30 6.20
CA ALA A 213 11.07 13.44 5.32
C ALA A 213 12.32 14.32 5.18
N LEU A 214 13.06 14.56 6.26
CA LEU A 214 14.33 15.31 6.24
C LEU A 214 15.41 14.60 5.43
N VAL A 215 15.59 13.30 5.61
CA VAL A 215 16.55 12.51 4.81
C VAL A 215 16.22 12.62 3.33
N ARG A 216 14.94 12.51 2.97
CA ARG A 216 14.48 12.67 1.58
C ARG A 216 14.75 14.08 1.06
N ARG A 217 14.45 15.11 1.86
CA ARG A 217 14.72 16.51 1.54
C ARG A 217 16.17 16.74 1.16
N ASP A 218 17.08 16.26 2.00
CA ASP A 218 18.49 16.57 1.89
C ASP A 218 19.08 15.85 0.66
N ALA A 219 18.69 14.59 0.42
CA ALA A 219 19.05 13.87 -0.80
C ALA A 219 18.60 14.59 -2.09
N GLU A 220 17.35 15.08 -2.14
CA GLU A 220 16.85 15.77 -3.33
C GLU A 220 17.43 17.19 -3.48
N LYS A 221 17.72 17.87 -2.37
CA LYS A 221 18.43 19.16 -2.38
C LYS A 221 19.84 19.03 -2.95
N ASP A 222 20.54 17.93 -2.67
CA ASP A 222 21.85 17.66 -3.26
C ASP A 222 21.76 17.46 -4.77
N VAL A 223 20.73 16.76 -5.25
CA VAL A 223 20.47 16.61 -6.69
C VAL A 223 20.24 17.97 -7.34
N ILE A 224 19.34 18.80 -6.79
CA ILE A 224 19.06 20.13 -7.32
C ILE A 224 20.31 21.02 -7.29
N SER A 225 21.09 20.97 -6.22
CA SER A 225 22.32 21.78 -6.08
C SER A 225 23.34 21.45 -7.18
N ARG A 226 23.51 20.16 -7.53
CA ARG A 226 24.35 19.74 -8.65
C ARG A 226 23.80 20.18 -10.01
N LEU A 227 22.48 20.09 -10.20
CA LEU A 227 21.83 20.50 -11.45
C LEU A 227 21.93 22.02 -11.68
N VAL A 228 21.80 22.84 -10.64
CA VAL A 228 21.93 24.31 -10.76
C VAL A 228 23.34 24.73 -11.20
N GLN A 229 24.37 23.94 -10.86
CA GLN A 229 25.75 24.18 -11.29
C GLN A 229 26.05 23.63 -12.70
N THR A 230 25.20 22.74 -13.21
CA THR A 230 25.36 22.12 -14.53
C THR A 230 24.79 23.03 -15.60
N ARG A 231 25.59 23.32 -16.64
CA ARG A 231 25.16 24.16 -17.77
C ARG A 231 23.92 23.57 -18.44
N ASN A 232 22.83 24.33 -18.53
CA ASN A 232 21.60 23.87 -19.15
C ASN A 232 21.68 24.03 -20.69
N PRO A 233 21.72 22.92 -21.47
CA PRO A 233 21.76 22.98 -22.93
C PRO A 233 20.40 23.33 -23.56
N ASN A 234 19.31 23.27 -22.78
CA ASN A 234 17.94 23.48 -23.24
C ASN A 234 17.42 24.92 -23.01
N ALA A 235 18.26 25.79 -22.44
CA ALA A 235 18.00 27.23 -22.26
C ALA A 235 19.05 28.04 -23.03
N ASP A 236 19.19 29.33 -22.73
CA ASP A 236 20.13 30.26 -23.38
C ASP A 236 21.62 29.88 -23.23
N GLY A 237 21.93 28.74 -22.58
CA GLY A 237 23.26 28.15 -22.47
C GLY A 237 24.25 28.96 -21.65
N ARG A 238 23.81 30.05 -21.00
CA ARG A 238 24.63 30.94 -20.16
C ARG A 238 24.45 30.69 -18.66
N GLN A 239 23.40 29.97 -18.27
CA GLN A 239 23.06 29.67 -16.87
C GLN A 239 22.84 28.16 -16.69
N GLY A 240 22.99 27.69 -15.46
CA GLY A 240 22.66 26.31 -15.11
C GLY A 240 21.15 26.07 -15.06
N TYR A 241 20.73 24.85 -14.67
CA TYR A 241 19.30 24.56 -14.54
C TYR A 241 18.67 25.38 -13.41
N THR A 242 17.38 25.68 -13.53
CA THR A 242 16.61 26.41 -12.50
C THR A 242 15.38 25.62 -12.09
N ILE A 243 14.91 25.84 -10.86
CA ILE A 243 13.66 25.23 -10.36
C ILE A 243 12.48 25.64 -11.26
N GLN A 244 12.45 26.91 -11.71
CA GLN A 244 11.40 27.41 -12.59
C GLN A 244 11.40 26.70 -13.96
N PHE A 245 12.58 26.37 -14.49
CA PHE A 245 12.70 25.56 -15.69
C PHE A 245 12.11 24.16 -15.48
N PHE A 246 12.46 23.47 -14.39
CA PHE A 246 11.87 22.15 -14.11
C PHE A 246 10.34 22.22 -13.94
N ARG A 247 9.82 23.25 -13.27
CA ARG A 247 8.37 23.46 -13.14
C ARG A 247 7.68 23.69 -14.49
N SER A 248 8.27 24.48 -15.41
CA SER A 248 7.69 24.69 -16.74
C SER A 248 7.71 23.41 -17.58
N GLN A 249 8.79 22.65 -17.48
CA GLN A 249 8.93 21.35 -18.13
C GLN A 249 7.92 20.32 -17.59
N TRP A 250 7.66 20.31 -16.28
CA TRP A 250 6.59 19.49 -15.69
C TRP A 250 5.20 19.89 -16.18
N GLN A 251 4.90 21.20 -16.24
CA GLN A 251 3.60 21.68 -16.73
C GLN A 251 3.34 21.27 -18.19
N ASP A 252 4.37 21.34 -19.04
CA ASP A 252 4.28 20.85 -20.41
C ASP A 252 4.02 19.34 -20.46
N GLN A 253 4.73 18.56 -19.65
CA GLN A 253 4.51 17.12 -19.53
C GLN A 253 3.08 16.77 -19.10
N VAL A 254 2.52 17.50 -18.12
CA VAL A 254 1.14 17.31 -17.65
C VAL A 254 0.13 17.63 -18.74
N ARG A 255 0.29 18.76 -19.44
CA ARG A 255 -0.58 19.15 -20.56
C ARG A 255 -0.63 18.06 -21.62
N VAL A 256 0.56 17.61 -22.06
CA VAL A 256 0.71 16.57 -23.06
C VAL A 256 0.09 15.23 -22.62
N ALA A 257 0.19 14.90 -21.33
CA ALA A 257 -0.41 13.68 -20.80
C ALA A 257 -1.95 13.74 -20.81
N LEU A 258 -2.54 14.88 -20.48
CA LEU A 258 -3.99 15.03 -20.32
C LEU A 258 -4.74 15.32 -21.63
N ASP A 259 -4.05 15.82 -22.67
CA ASP A 259 -4.65 16.08 -23.99
C ASP A 259 -4.96 14.78 -24.80
N LYS A 260 -4.57 13.61 -24.30
CA LYS A 260 -4.53 12.33 -25.06
C LYS A 260 -5.62 11.29 -24.79
N ASP A 261 -6.69 11.63 -24.08
CA ASP A 261 -7.67 10.62 -23.61
C ASP A 261 -8.36 9.84 -24.77
N GLU A 262 -8.25 10.29 -26.03
CA GLU A 262 -8.84 9.62 -27.21
C GLU A 262 -7.90 8.68 -28.00
N ASP A 263 -6.56 8.78 -27.89
CA ASP A 263 -5.62 8.14 -28.85
C ASP A 263 -4.93 6.84 -28.34
N ALA A 264 -5.03 6.50 -27.06
CA ALA A 264 -4.30 5.36 -26.46
C ALA A 264 -4.79 3.97 -26.95
N ILE A 265 -6.08 3.86 -27.30
CA ILE A 265 -6.65 2.63 -27.91
C ILE A 265 -6.09 2.44 -29.31
N GLY A 266 -6.01 3.54 -30.08
CA GLY A 266 -5.42 3.54 -31.42
C GLY A 266 -3.97 3.08 -31.40
N GLN A 267 -3.17 3.56 -30.44
CA GLN A 267 -1.76 3.18 -30.34
C GLN A 267 -1.56 1.71 -29.93
N THR A 268 -2.35 1.21 -28.97
CA THR A 268 -2.26 -0.19 -28.54
C THR A 268 -2.64 -1.12 -29.69
N ASN A 269 -3.72 -0.83 -30.39
CA ASN A 269 -4.15 -1.60 -31.56
C ASN A 269 -3.10 -1.52 -32.68
N LEU A 270 -2.46 -0.35 -32.87
CA LEU A 270 -1.39 -0.16 -33.85
C LEU A 270 -0.14 -0.99 -33.51
N ALA A 271 0.26 -1.03 -32.23
CA ALA A 271 1.37 -1.85 -31.76
C ALA A 271 1.09 -3.35 -31.98
N THR A 272 -0.09 -3.82 -31.55
CA THR A 272 -0.54 -5.20 -31.76
C THR A 272 -0.55 -5.56 -33.26
N PHE A 273 -0.97 -4.63 -34.12
CA PHE A 273 -0.94 -4.84 -35.57
C PHE A 273 0.49 -5.08 -36.06
N TYR A 274 1.44 -4.23 -35.69
CA TYR A 274 2.83 -4.36 -36.12
C TYR A 274 3.54 -5.60 -35.57
N GLU A 275 3.29 -5.98 -34.32
CA GLU A 275 3.84 -7.23 -33.75
C GLU A 275 3.33 -8.46 -34.50
N ASN A 276 2.02 -8.51 -34.79
CA ASN A 276 1.43 -9.57 -35.58
C ASN A 276 2.02 -9.61 -37.00
N GLU A 277 2.36 -8.44 -37.58
CA GLU A 277 2.92 -8.36 -38.93
C GLU A 277 4.34 -8.91 -38.99
N GLU A 278 5.14 -8.71 -37.94
CA GLU A 278 6.47 -9.31 -37.86
C GLU A 278 6.43 -10.82 -37.75
N VAL A 279 5.52 -11.36 -36.92
CA VAL A 279 5.31 -12.81 -36.83
C VAL A 279 4.88 -13.38 -38.20
N LEU A 280 3.97 -12.69 -38.90
CA LEU A 280 3.56 -13.08 -40.25
C LEU A 280 4.72 -13.01 -41.25
N ASN A 281 5.56 -11.97 -41.17
CA ASN A 281 6.73 -11.84 -42.04
C ASN A 281 7.78 -12.91 -41.76
N GLU A 282 8.02 -13.29 -40.51
CA GLU A 282 8.87 -14.41 -40.14
C GLU A 282 8.34 -15.72 -40.71
N CYS A 283 7.03 -16.00 -40.58
CA CYS A 283 6.43 -17.19 -41.17
C CYS A 283 6.50 -17.18 -42.71
N ARG A 284 6.25 -16.04 -43.35
CA ARG A 284 6.39 -15.89 -44.81
C ARG A 284 7.85 -16.13 -45.25
N ALA A 285 8.82 -15.58 -44.50
CA ALA A 285 10.24 -15.79 -44.77
C ALA A 285 10.66 -17.26 -44.59
N GLN A 286 10.15 -17.94 -43.55
CA GLN A 286 10.38 -19.38 -43.34
C GLN A 286 9.88 -20.22 -44.51
N ILE A 287 8.67 -19.91 -45.01
CA ILE A 287 8.10 -20.56 -46.20
C ILE A 287 8.97 -20.30 -47.43
N CYS A 288 9.39 -19.05 -47.66
CA CYS A 288 10.28 -18.71 -48.78
C CYS A 288 11.68 -19.33 -48.67
N SER A 289 12.18 -19.56 -47.45
CA SER A 289 13.52 -20.14 -47.20
C SER A 289 13.57 -21.67 -47.32
N GLY A 290 12.42 -22.34 -47.51
CA GLY A 290 12.36 -23.78 -47.81
C GLY A 290 12.34 -24.70 -46.60
N SER A 291 12.11 -24.19 -45.38
CA SER A 291 11.93 -25.01 -44.17
C SER A 291 10.50 -25.55 -44.10
N TRP A 292 10.17 -26.50 -44.98
CA TRP A 292 8.83 -27.09 -45.05
C TRP A 292 8.60 -28.13 -43.95
N PRO A 293 7.39 -28.22 -43.37
CA PRO A 293 7.02 -29.30 -42.48
C PRO A 293 7.14 -30.68 -43.13
N ALA A 294 7.39 -31.72 -42.34
CA ALA A 294 7.64 -33.06 -42.85
C ALA A 294 6.39 -33.75 -43.39
N THR A 295 5.20 -33.26 -43.02
CA THR A 295 3.91 -33.84 -43.43
C THR A 295 2.98 -32.83 -44.08
N LEU A 296 2.09 -33.33 -44.95
CA LEU A 296 1.03 -32.55 -45.59
C LEU A 296 0.04 -31.95 -44.55
N ILE A 297 -0.15 -32.64 -43.43
CA ILE A 297 -1.03 -32.21 -42.33
C ILE A 297 -0.45 -30.98 -41.65
N GLU A 298 0.82 -31.03 -41.25
CA GLU A 298 1.52 -29.89 -40.63
C GLU A 298 1.59 -28.67 -41.58
N LEU A 299 1.71 -28.92 -42.89
CA LEU A 299 1.66 -27.85 -43.88
C LEU A 299 0.28 -27.19 -43.97
N ASN A 300 -0.79 -28.00 -43.98
CA ASN A 300 -2.16 -27.50 -44.02
C ASN A 300 -2.52 -26.72 -42.74
N ASP A 301 -2.04 -27.18 -41.58
CA ASP A 301 -2.22 -26.49 -40.30
C ASP A 301 -1.47 -25.15 -40.27
N LEU A 302 -0.24 -25.11 -40.79
CA LEU A 302 0.54 -23.88 -40.93
C LEU A 302 -0.17 -22.86 -41.84
N MET A 303 -0.65 -23.30 -43.01
CA MET A 303 -1.37 -22.44 -43.95
C MET A 303 -2.70 -21.93 -43.38
N SER A 304 -3.44 -22.79 -42.68
CA SER A 304 -4.70 -22.39 -42.02
C SER A 304 -4.44 -21.36 -40.93
N THR A 305 -3.42 -21.58 -40.09
CA THR A 305 -3.01 -20.64 -39.03
C THR A 305 -2.60 -19.27 -39.61
N LEU A 306 -1.90 -19.26 -40.74
CA LEU A 306 -1.54 -18.02 -41.43
C LEU A 306 -2.75 -17.27 -41.94
N HIS A 307 -3.67 -17.97 -42.60
CA HIS A 307 -4.89 -17.37 -43.12
C HIS A 307 -5.77 -16.78 -42.00
N GLU A 308 -5.90 -17.50 -40.87
CA GLU A 308 -6.61 -17.02 -39.70
C GLU A 308 -5.97 -15.76 -39.10
N ARG A 309 -4.63 -15.72 -39.01
CA ARG A 309 -3.89 -14.56 -38.49
C ARG A 309 -3.97 -13.34 -39.42
N GLU A 310 -3.88 -13.54 -40.74
CA GLU A 310 -4.09 -12.47 -41.72
C GLU A 310 -5.52 -11.93 -41.64
N ALA A 311 -6.53 -12.80 -41.57
CA ALA A 311 -7.92 -12.39 -41.41
C ALA A 311 -8.14 -11.60 -40.09
N ALA A 312 -7.48 -11.98 -39.00
CA ALA A 312 -7.52 -11.26 -37.73
C ALA A 312 -6.88 -9.86 -37.85
N GLN A 313 -5.77 -9.73 -38.58
CA GLN A 313 -5.15 -8.43 -38.84
C GLN A 313 -6.00 -7.51 -39.73
N HIS A 314 -6.65 -8.05 -40.76
CA HIS A 314 -7.59 -7.26 -41.58
C HIS A 314 -8.73 -6.70 -40.73
N LYS A 315 -9.27 -7.50 -39.80
CA LYS A 315 -10.27 -7.03 -38.83
C LYS A 315 -9.72 -5.93 -37.91
N LEU A 316 -8.49 -6.08 -37.43
CA LEU A 316 -7.84 -5.08 -36.58
C LEU A 316 -7.61 -3.75 -37.32
N ALA A 317 -7.16 -3.79 -38.57
CA ALA A 317 -7.02 -2.62 -39.42
C ALA A 317 -8.37 -1.91 -39.66
N ALA A 318 -9.42 -2.69 -39.96
CA ALA A 318 -10.77 -2.18 -40.14
C ALA A 318 -11.34 -1.53 -38.88
N LEU A 319 -11.10 -2.11 -37.69
CA LEU A 319 -11.49 -1.54 -36.40
C LEU A 319 -10.83 -0.17 -36.14
N MET A 320 -9.65 0.05 -36.71
CA MET A 320 -8.92 1.32 -36.62
C MET A 320 -9.29 2.31 -37.74
N GLY A 321 -10.16 1.90 -38.69
CA GLY A 321 -10.50 2.71 -39.87
C GLY A 321 -9.32 2.92 -40.82
N LYS A 322 -8.33 2.02 -40.83
CA LYS A 322 -7.11 2.13 -41.64
C LYS A 322 -7.02 1.01 -42.68
N ASP A 323 -6.34 1.31 -43.78
CA ASP A 323 -6.06 0.32 -44.83
C ASP A 323 -4.94 -0.66 -44.40
N TYR A 324 -5.14 -1.94 -44.70
CA TYR A 324 -4.22 -3.01 -44.32
C TYR A 324 -2.85 -2.86 -44.98
N GLU A 325 -2.80 -2.67 -46.30
CA GLU A 325 -1.54 -2.60 -47.05
C GLU A 325 -0.77 -1.33 -46.72
N GLN A 326 -1.48 -0.22 -46.50
CA GLN A 326 -0.89 1.01 -46.01
C GLN A 326 -0.23 0.81 -44.63
N LEU A 327 -0.94 0.21 -43.68
CA LEU A 327 -0.39 -0.08 -42.35
C LEU A 327 0.82 -1.00 -42.44
N ARG A 328 0.72 -2.08 -43.22
CA ARG A 328 1.82 -3.02 -43.46
C ARG A 328 3.08 -2.33 -43.96
N GLY A 329 2.95 -1.43 -44.95
CA GLY A 329 4.07 -0.64 -45.48
C GLY A 329 4.69 0.33 -44.46
N THR A 330 3.93 0.78 -43.47
CA THR A 330 4.42 1.69 -42.41
C THR A 330 5.11 0.99 -41.24
N SER A 331 5.05 -0.34 -41.13
CA SER A 331 5.66 -1.10 -40.02
C SER A 331 7.16 -0.84 -39.85
N THR A 332 7.88 -0.64 -40.95
CA THR A 332 9.34 -0.37 -40.97
C THR A 332 9.70 1.12 -40.99
N SER A 333 8.70 2.00 -41.01
CA SER A 333 8.86 3.46 -40.91
C SER A 333 9.34 3.86 -39.52
N GLU A 334 9.77 5.11 -39.36
CA GLU A 334 10.19 5.65 -38.06
C GLU A 334 9.08 5.51 -37.00
N ILE A 335 7.84 5.83 -37.39
CA ILE A 335 6.66 5.74 -36.53
C ILE A 335 6.33 4.28 -36.19
N GLY A 336 6.48 3.36 -37.13
CA GLY A 336 6.27 1.93 -36.90
C GLY A 336 7.26 1.34 -35.90
N MET A 337 8.55 1.63 -36.07
CA MET A 337 9.60 1.19 -35.15
C MET A 337 9.47 1.83 -33.76
N LEU A 338 9.09 3.11 -33.68
CA LEU A 338 8.78 3.77 -32.42
C LEU A 338 7.59 3.13 -31.71
N THR A 339 6.55 2.74 -32.44
CA THR A 339 5.36 2.08 -31.87
C THR A 339 5.71 0.71 -31.28
N LEU A 340 6.53 -0.07 -31.98
CA LEU A 340 7.04 -1.36 -31.48
C LEU A 340 7.98 -1.20 -30.28
N LEU A 341 8.86 -0.20 -30.30
CA LEU A 341 9.73 0.09 -29.17
C LEU A 341 8.95 0.56 -27.94
N TRP A 342 7.93 1.41 -28.13
CA TRP A 342 7.01 1.82 -27.07
C TRP A 342 6.31 0.62 -26.44
N ARG A 343 5.82 -0.31 -27.26
CA ARG A 343 5.16 -1.54 -26.78
C ARG A 343 6.10 -2.42 -25.97
N ALA A 344 7.29 -2.71 -26.50
CA ALA A 344 8.31 -3.49 -25.80
C ALA A 344 8.69 -2.85 -24.45
N LYS A 345 8.77 -1.52 -24.40
CA LYS A 345 9.05 -0.78 -23.16
C LYS A 345 7.88 -0.82 -22.17
N SER A 346 6.65 -0.74 -22.65
CA SER A 346 5.45 -0.86 -21.81
C SER A 346 5.40 -2.24 -21.13
N GLU A 347 5.70 -3.30 -21.88
CA GLU A 347 5.79 -4.66 -21.33
C GLU A 347 6.99 -4.82 -20.37
N PHE A 348 8.11 -4.16 -20.68
CA PHE A 348 9.28 -4.11 -19.81
C PHE A 348 8.97 -3.46 -18.46
N PHE A 349 8.23 -2.35 -18.48
CA PHE A 349 7.81 -1.67 -17.27
C PHE A 349 6.79 -2.47 -16.46
N ALA A 350 5.77 -3.06 -17.11
CA ALA A 350 4.81 -3.93 -16.44
C ALA A 350 5.52 -5.11 -15.73
N THR A 351 6.53 -5.69 -16.38
CA THR A 351 7.37 -6.73 -15.80
C THR A 351 8.19 -6.22 -14.61
N ALA A 352 8.69 -4.98 -14.66
CA ALA A 352 9.41 -4.34 -13.53
C ALA A 352 8.51 -4.19 -12.30
N VAL A 353 7.28 -3.69 -12.49
CA VAL A 353 6.31 -3.53 -11.41
C VAL A 353 5.97 -4.88 -10.78
N ASP A 354 5.74 -5.90 -11.60
CA ASP A 354 5.46 -7.26 -11.15
C ASP A 354 6.59 -7.88 -10.32
N VAL A 355 7.85 -7.75 -10.79
CA VAL A 355 9.03 -8.24 -10.06
C VAL A 355 9.21 -7.48 -8.75
N ARG A 356 8.95 -6.17 -8.74
CA ARG A 356 9.02 -5.35 -7.53
C ARG A 356 7.95 -5.75 -6.51
N ALA A 357 6.71 -5.94 -6.96
CA ALA A 357 5.61 -6.40 -6.12
C ALA A 357 5.92 -7.75 -5.44
N GLU A 358 6.55 -8.68 -6.16
CA GLU A 358 6.98 -9.97 -5.58
C GLU A 358 8.12 -9.85 -4.57
N ARG A 359 9.02 -8.88 -4.75
CA ARG A 359 10.14 -8.63 -3.83
C ARG A 359 9.74 -7.78 -2.62
N GLN A 360 8.65 -7.03 -2.71
CA GLN A 360 8.23 -6.10 -1.67
C GLN A 360 8.12 -6.71 -0.27
N PRO A 361 7.59 -7.94 -0.07
CA PRO A 361 7.57 -8.57 1.25
C PRO A 361 8.97 -8.86 1.81
N LEU A 362 9.97 -9.11 0.96
CA LEU A 362 11.36 -9.32 1.39
C LEU A 362 12.05 -8.03 1.81
N ILE A 363 11.68 -6.89 1.20
CA ILE A 363 12.28 -5.59 1.47
C ILE A 363 11.66 -4.95 2.73
N SER A 364 10.37 -5.19 2.98
CA SER A 364 9.64 -4.58 4.11
C SER A 364 9.88 -5.25 5.47
N THR A 365 10.74 -6.26 5.56
CA THR A 365 10.96 -7.04 6.79
C THR A 365 12.01 -6.52 7.75
N ASP A 366 12.63 -5.38 7.49
CA ASP A 366 13.50 -4.71 8.45
C ASP A 366 12.69 -3.94 9.50
N SER A 367 12.05 -4.69 10.40
CA SER A 367 11.87 -4.42 11.84
C SER A 367 10.82 -5.38 12.42
N GLY A 368 11.26 -6.52 12.95
CA GLY A 368 10.47 -7.36 13.88
C GLY A 368 9.45 -8.35 13.29
N ASN A 369 9.20 -8.36 11.98
CA ASN A 369 8.36 -9.38 11.35
C ASN A 369 9.23 -10.47 10.72
N VAL A 370 9.33 -11.63 11.38
CA VAL A 370 10.03 -12.79 10.79
C VAL A 370 9.18 -13.31 9.63
N LEU A 371 9.59 -12.99 8.40
CA LEU A 371 9.10 -13.73 7.23
C LEU A 371 9.53 -15.19 7.43
N GLY A 372 8.58 -16.08 7.70
CA GLY A 372 8.87 -17.50 7.89
C GLY A 372 9.68 -18.05 6.71
N THR A 373 10.68 -18.91 7.00
CA THR A 373 11.60 -19.51 6.02
C THR A 373 10.89 -20.03 4.77
N ARG A 374 9.75 -20.72 4.97
CA ARG A 374 8.92 -21.26 3.88
C ARG A 374 8.30 -20.21 2.96
N LEU A 375 7.95 -19.02 3.47
CA LEU A 375 7.42 -17.93 2.64
C LEU A 375 8.54 -17.24 1.87
N LYS A 376 9.70 -17.05 2.53
CA LYS A 376 10.92 -16.54 1.88
C LYS A 376 11.35 -17.45 0.73
N GLU A 377 11.38 -18.76 0.93
CA GLU A 377 11.67 -19.75 -0.12
C GLU A 377 10.66 -19.71 -1.26
N LYS A 378 9.36 -19.57 -0.98
CA LYS A 378 8.33 -19.43 -2.01
C LYS A 378 8.52 -18.17 -2.86
N ILE A 379 8.84 -17.03 -2.22
CA ILE A 379 9.12 -15.79 -2.93
C ILE A 379 10.38 -15.94 -3.78
N MET A 380 11.46 -16.51 -3.24
CA MET A 380 12.69 -16.77 -3.99
C MET A 380 12.46 -17.72 -5.17
N ALA A 381 11.62 -18.75 -5.00
CA ALA A 381 11.24 -19.64 -6.09
C ALA A 381 10.38 -18.94 -7.16
N ALA A 382 9.50 -18.02 -6.78
CA ALA A 382 8.73 -17.20 -7.73
C ALA A 382 9.66 -16.27 -8.53
N ILE A 383 10.58 -15.57 -7.86
CA ILE A 383 11.62 -14.75 -8.49
C ILE A 383 12.45 -15.58 -9.47
N LYS A 384 12.86 -16.80 -9.08
CA LYS A 384 13.61 -17.72 -9.96
C LYS A 384 12.79 -18.12 -11.19
N ARG A 385 11.49 -18.43 -11.04
CA ARG A 385 10.61 -18.77 -12.18
C ARG A 385 10.45 -17.62 -13.16
N ARG A 386 10.39 -16.38 -12.68
CA ARG A 386 10.25 -15.18 -13.54
C ARG A 386 11.53 -14.75 -14.24
N SER A 387 12.69 -15.30 -13.88
CA SER A 387 13.98 -14.93 -14.50
C SER A 387 14.00 -15.05 -16.03
N LYS A 388 13.45 -16.14 -16.59
CA LYS A 388 13.40 -16.36 -18.05
C LYS A 388 12.47 -15.37 -18.76
N PRO A 389 11.19 -15.20 -18.35
CA PRO A 389 10.32 -14.16 -18.91
C PRO A 389 10.93 -12.76 -18.83
N VAL A 390 11.53 -12.40 -17.69
CA VAL A 390 12.18 -11.09 -17.50
C VAL A 390 13.33 -10.90 -18.49
N ASP A 391 14.17 -11.91 -18.67
CA ASP A 391 15.27 -11.88 -19.63
C ASP A 391 14.78 -11.74 -21.08
N THR A 392 13.68 -12.41 -21.45
CA THR A 392 13.05 -12.24 -22.76
C THR A 392 12.60 -10.80 -22.99
N VAL A 393 11.91 -10.18 -22.02
CA VAL A 393 11.41 -8.81 -22.17
C VAL A 393 12.57 -7.80 -22.24
N ILE A 394 13.63 -7.98 -21.44
CA ILE A 394 14.86 -7.18 -21.53
C ILE A 394 15.47 -7.27 -22.94
N LYS A 395 15.61 -8.49 -23.46
CA LYS A 395 16.19 -8.72 -24.79
C LYS A 395 15.35 -8.09 -25.90
N THR A 396 14.03 -8.22 -25.83
CA THR A 396 13.12 -7.57 -26.78
C THR A 396 13.27 -6.05 -26.73
N PHE A 397 13.24 -5.43 -25.55
CA PHE A 397 13.44 -3.98 -25.42
C PHE A 397 14.78 -3.52 -25.98
N ASN A 398 15.88 -4.19 -25.62
CA ASN A 398 17.22 -3.89 -26.12
C ASN A 398 17.30 -3.99 -27.65
N LEU A 399 16.78 -5.08 -28.22
CA LEU A 399 16.75 -5.29 -29.67
C LEU A 399 16.01 -4.17 -30.40
N ARG A 400 14.80 -3.83 -29.94
CA ARG A 400 13.96 -2.77 -30.53
C ARG A 400 14.65 -1.42 -30.45
N ARG A 401 15.25 -1.10 -29.30
CA ARG A 401 15.94 0.17 -29.07
C ARG A 401 17.14 0.30 -29.98
N ARG A 402 17.94 -0.77 -30.09
CA ARG A 402 19.10 -0.80 -30.98
C ARG A 402 18.68 -0.62 -32.44
N ALA A 403 17.70 -1.39 -32.92
CA ALA A 403 17.23 -1.31 -34.29
C ALA A 403 16.70 0.10 -34.65
N TYR A 404 15.95 0.73 -33.74
CA TYR A 404 15.45 2.10 -33.94
C TYR A 404 16.61 3.12 -34.00
N LEU A 405 17.49 3.10 -32.99
CA LEU A 405 18.60 4.05 -32.91
C LEU A 405 19.60 3.86 -34.05
N GLU A 406 19.91 2.63 -34.47
CA GLU A 406 20.78 2.35 -35.62
C GLU A 406 20.24 2.96 -36.92
N LYS A 407 18.92 2.91 -37.13
CA LYS A 407 18.29 3.37 -38.38
C LYS A 407 18.03 4.88 -38.40
N TYR A 408 17.55 5.44 -37.29
CA TYR A 408 17.03 6.82 -37.27
C TYR A 408 17.80 7.77 -36.36
N ASN A 409 18.55 7.28 -35.36
CA ASN A 409 19.34 8.15 -34.48
C ASN A 409 20.69 7.54 -34.02
N PRO A 410 21.65 7.32 -34.95
CA PRO A 410 22.87 6.58 -34.64
C PRO A 410 23.77 7.28 -33.61
N SER A 411 23.63 8.61 -33.50
CA SER A 411 24.38 9.42 -32.54
C SER A 411 24.01 9.09 -31.09
N GLN A 412 22.72 8.81 -30.84
CA GLN A 412 22.22 8.46 -29.51
C GLN A 412 22.57 7.03 -29.09
N LEU A 413 22.76 6.12 -30.04
CA LEU A 413 23.16 4.73 -29.75
C LEU A 413 24.47 4.63 -28.96
N ARG A 414 25.38 5.59 -29.15
CA ARG A 414 26.69 5.61 -28.48
C ARG A 414 26.65 6.16 -27.06
N LEU A 415 25.53 6.74 -26.63
CA LEU A 415 25.40 7.33 -25.30
C LEU A 415 25.37 6.22 -24.22
N PRO A 416 26.02 6.43 -23.06
CA PRO A 416 26.03 5.44 -21.98
C PRO A 416 24.63 4.98 -21.52
N GLU A 417 23.65 5.89 -21.53
CA GLU A 417 22.25 5.65 -21.16
C GLU A 417 21.48 4.73 -22.15
N ASN A 418 21.97 4.58 -23.38
CA ASN A 418 21.33 3.76 -24.41
C ASN A 418 21.98 2.38 -24.59
N ARG A 419 22.92 2.01 -23.71
CA ARG A 419 23.52 0.68 -23.69
C ARG A 419 22.50 -0.38 -23.29
N ASP A 420 22.67 -1.58 -23.84
CA ASP A 420 21.80 -2.72 -23.54
C ASP A 420 21.73 -2.99 -22.05
N LEU A 421 20.50 -3.08 -21.54
CA LEU A 421 20.25 -3.36 -20.13
C LEU A 421 20.50 -4.83 -19.84
N THR A 422 21.16 -5.08 -18.72
CA THR A 422 21.36 -6.41 -18.15
C THR A 422 20.27 -6.74 -17.12
N LEU A 423 20.12 -8.03 -16.80
CA LEU A 423 19.24 -8.46 -15.72
C LEU A 423 19.63 -7.83 -14.36
N ALA A 424 20.93 -7.63 -14.11
CA ALA A 424 21.41 -7.02 -12.88
C ALA A 424 21.01 -5.54 -12.79
N GLU A 425 21.21 -4.78 -13.87
CA GLU A 425 20.78 -3.38 -13.95
C GLU A 425 19.27 -3.26 -13.76
N PHE A 426 18.48 -4.05 -14.50
CA PHE A 426 17.02 -4.10 -14.34
C PHE A 426 16.59 -4.34 -12.89
N GLN A 427 17.23 -5.26 -12.18
CA GLN A 427 16.89 -5.58 -10.79
C GLN A 427 17.25 -4.46 -9.80
N SER A 428 18.17 -3.58 -10.16
CA SER A 428 18.59 -2.43 -9.36
C SER A 428 17.76 -1.16 -9.63
N MET A 429 16.99 -1.14 -10.72
CA MET A 429 16.16 0.01 -11.10
C MET A 429 14.98 0.18 -10.15
N ASP A 430 14.69 1.44 -9.81
CA ASP A 430 13.48 1.80 -9.06
C ASP A 430 12.30 2.02 -10.02
N LEU A 431 11.06 1.97 -9.53
CA LEU A 431 9.87 2.29 -10.34
C LEU A 431 9.80 3.77 -10.71
N ASP A 432 10.57 4.61 -10.01
CA ASP A 432 10.75 6.02 -10.29
C ASP A 432 11.96 6.30 -11.21
N ASP A 433 12.53 5.28 -11.86
CA ASP A 433 13.67 5.44 -12.77
C ASP A 433 13.27 6.26 -14.01
N PRO A 434 14.10 7.23 -14.46
CA PRO A 434 13.81 8.03 -15.64
C PRO A 434 13.52 7.20 -16.89
N LEU A 435 14.08 5.99 -17.02
CA LEU A 435 13.83 5.08 -18.15
C LEU A 435 12.35 4.88 -18.37
N TRP A 436 11.53 4.75 -17.33
CA TRP A 436 10.09 4.43 -17.46
C TRP A 436 9.25 5.54 -18.07
N ASN A 437 9.77 6.76 -18.15
CA ASN A 437 9.05 7.86 -18.79
C ASN A 437 9.05 7.69 -20.32
N ASP A 438 7.86 7.49 -20.90
CA ASP A 438 7.62 7.31 -22.34
C ASP A 438 7.65 8.60 -23.16
N GLY A 439 8.10 9.72 -22.58
CA GLY A 439 8.18 11.02 -23.27
C GLY A 439 8.86 10.95 -24.65
N HIS A 440 9.82 10.04 -24.82
CA HIS A 440 10.53 9.80 -26.08
C HIS A 440 9.63 9.30 -27.23
N PHE A 441 8.55 8.57 -26.94
CA PHE A 441 7.77 7.84 -27.96
C PHE A 441 6.71 8.66 -28.67
N TYR A 442 6.33 9.80 -28.08
CA TYR A 442 5.21 10.57 -28.61
C TYR A 442 5.51 12.04 -28.88
N HIS A 443 6.51 12.64 -28.20
CA HIS A 443 6.84 14.07 -28.34
C HIS A 443 8.36 14.29 -28.37
N ALA A 444 8.92 13.88 -29.51
CA ALA A 444 10.32 13.66 -29.82
C ALA A 444 11.31 14.85 -29.68
N ARG A 445 10.98 15.95 -29.01
CA ARG A 445 11.90 17.13 -28.92
C ARG A 445 11.86 17.91 -27.59
N ALA A 446 10.96 17.59 -26.66
CA ALA A 446 10.88 18.34 -25.41
C ALA A 446 12.01 17.92 -24.44
N PRO A 447 12.63 18.86 -23.69
CA PRO A 447 13.68 18.53 -22.74
C PRO A 447 13.25 17.52 -21.66
N TRP A 448 12.03 17.63 -21.12
CA TRP A 448 11.52 16.66 -20.14
C TRP A 448 11.36 15.23 -20.67
N ALA A 449 11.26 15.06 -21.99
CA ALA A 449 11.13 13.76 -22.64
C ALA A 449 12.49 13.12 -22.96
N THR A 450 13.51 13.95 -23.21
CA THR A 450 14.78 13.51 -23.83
C THR A 450 15.99 13.66 -22.92
N ASP A 451 16.01 14.67 -22.04
CA ASP A 451 17.15 14.97 -21.17
C ASP A 451 16.98 14.28 -19.79
N PRO A 452 17.86 13.32 -19.41
CA PRO A 452 17.82 12.66 -18.10
C PRO A 452 17.96 13.64 -16.92
N LEU A 453 18.73 14.71 -17.07
CA LEU A 453 18.92 15.73 -16.03
C LEU A 453 17.64 16.52 -15.81
N VAL A 454 16.87 16.77 -16.86
CA VAL A 454 15.55 17.42 -16.75
C VAL A 454 14.55 16.52 -16.05
N ARG A 455 14.50 15.23 -16.39
CA ARG A 455 13.66 14.26 -15.69
C ARG A 455 14.01 14.14 -14.21
N GLY A 456 15.30 14.03 -13.91
CA GLY A 456 15.81 14.02 -12.53
C GLY A 456 15.42 15.30 -11.77
N GLY A 457 15.62 16.46 -12.39
CA GLY A 457 15.25 17.75 -11.79
C GLY A 457 13.75 17.91 -11.54
N ILE A 458 12.89 17.50 -12.47
CA ILE A 458 11.43 17.47 -12.27
C ILE A 458 11.08 16.61 -11.07
N LYS A 459 11.58 15.37 -11.02
CA LYS A 459 11.34 14.44 -9.92
C LYS A 459 11.75 15.04 -8.58
N SER A 460 12.97 15.59 -8.49
CA SER A 460 13.48 16.19 -7.27
C SER A 460 12.65 17.40 -6.83
N VAL A 461 12.22 18.27 -7.74
CA VAL A 461 11.35 19.41 -7.42
C VAL A 461 9.99 18.94 -6.88
N LEU A 462 9.35 17.98 -7.55
CA LEU A 462 8.05 17.47 -7.11
C LEU A 462 8.16 16.76 -5.75
N LEU A 463 9.22 15.98 -5.54
CA LEU A 463 9.44 15.30 -4.27
C LEU A 463 9.74 16.28 -3.14
N LEU A 464 10.47 17.36 -3.39
CA LEU A 464 10.66 18.45 -2.43
C LEU A 464 9.32 19.11 -2.06
N ASP A 465 8.45 19.39 -3.05
CA ASP A 465 7.09 19.89 -2.78
C ASP A 465 6.28 18.89 -1.91
N ARG A 466 6.47 17.56 -2.07
CA ARG A 466 5.82 16.54 -1.21
C ARG A 466 6.40 16.47 0.19
N VAL A 467 7.70 16.69 0.33
CA VAL A 467 8.36 16.73 1.63
C VAL A 467 7.91 17.93 2.44
N GLU A 468 7.77 19.10 1.81
CA GLU A 468 7.24 20.30 2.46
C GLU A 468 5.81 20.06 2.94
N GLU A 469 4.93 19.52 2.08
CA GLU A 469 3.57 19.11 2.47
C GLU A 469 3.57 18.09 3.63
N GLU A 470 4.48 17.11 3.63
CA GLU A 470 4.58 16.13 4.73
C GLU A 470 4.92 16.80 6.06
N ILE A 471 5.86 17.75 6.07
CA ILE A 471 6.24 18.46 7.30
C ILE A 471 5.05 19.28 7.82
N GLU A 472 4.31 19.96 6.95
CA GLU A 472 3.09 20.69 7.34
C GLU A 472 2.04 19.75 7.93
N LEU A 473 1.81 18.60 7.29
CA LEU A 473 0.86 17.60 7.76
C LEU A 473 1.28 17.01 9.12
N LEU A 474 2.55 16.65 9.30
CA LEU A 474 3.07 16.15 10.57
C LEU A 474 2.96 17.20 11.69
N THR A 475 3.12 18.48 11.36
CA THR A 475 2.92 19.59 12.31
C THR A 475 1.47 19.65 12.78
N GLN A 476 0.52 19.55 11.84
CA GLN A 476 -0.90 19.52 12.17
C GLN A 476 -1.30 18.27 12.95
N GLU A 477 -0.77 17.11 12.60
CA GLU A 477 -1.04 15.85 13.30
C GLU A 477 -0.46 15.86 14.72
N LEU A 478 0.72 16.46 14.92
CA LEU A 478 1.25 16.71 16.26
C LEU A 478 0.27 17.55 17.09
N ASP A 479 -0.17 18.68 16.56
CA ASP A 479 -1.12 19.58 17.24
C ASP A 479 -2.42 18.85 17.60
N ARG A 480 -2.99 18.08 16.67
CA ARG A 480 -4.19 17.28 16.92
C ARG A 480 -3.96 16.21 17.98
N ALA A 481 -2.84 15.50 17.93
CA ALA A 481 -2.52 14.44 18.88
C ALA A 481 -2.40 14.98 20.31
N ILE A 482 -1.65 16.07 20.51
CA ILE A 482 -1.48 16.67 21.85
C ILE A 482 -2.74 17.41 22.32
N THR A 483 -3.53 17.97 21.41
CA THR A 483 -4.84 18.55 21.72
C THR A 483 -5.79 17.47 22.21
N TRP A 484 -5.91 16.36 21.48
CA TRP A 484 -6.72 15.20 21.89
C TRP A 484 -6.28 14.68 23.25
N ALA A 485 -4.98 14.47 23.44
CA ALA A 485 -4.48 13.91 24.69
C ALA A 485 -4.72 14.86 25.89
N TYR A 486 -4.58 16.17 25.70
CA TYR A 486 -4.93 17.17 26.72
C TYR A 486 -6.43 17.21 27.02
N GLN A 487 -7.27 17.32 25.99
CA GLN A 487 -8.73 17.44 26.14
C GLN A 487 -9.35 16.16 26.70
N TYR A 488 -8.87 14.98 26.29
CA TYR A 488 -9.35 13.71 26.80
C TYR A 488 -9.04 13.55 28.29
N ARG A 489 -7.84 13.99 28.73
CA ARG A 489 -7.52 14.05 30.17
C ARG A 489 -8.47 14.97 30.92
N ALA A 490 -8.72 16.17 30.39
CA ALA A 490 -9.63 17.13 31.01
C ALA A 490 -11.06 16.58 31.12
N LEU A 491 -11.53 15.85 30.09
CA LEU A 491 -12.83 15.18 30.12
C LEU A 491 -12.89 14.13 31.23
N ILE A 492 -11.89 13.25 31.34
CA ILE A 492 -11.86 12.22 32.40
C ILE A 492 -11.90 12.87 33.79
N LEU A 493 -11.10 13.91 34.02
CA LEU A 493 -11.09 14.65 35.29
C LEU A 493 -12.43 15.30 35.61
N SER A 494 -13.08 15.92 34.62
CA SER A 494 -14.42 16.50 34.78
C SER A 494 -15.44 15.44 35.17
N THR A 495 -15.44 14.30 34.47
CA THR A 495 -16.37 13.19 34.76
C THR A 495 -16.10 12.58 36.14
N ILE A 496 -14.83 12.48 36.58
CA ILE A 496 -14.49 12.07 37.94
C ILE A 496 -15.10 13.04 38.97
N GLY A 497 -14.96 14.35 38.76
CA GLY A 497 -15.55 15.36 39.65
C GLY A 497 -17.08 15.30 39.70
N GLU A 498 -17.75 15.05 38.57
CA GLU A 498 -19.21 14.83 38.53
C GLU A 498 -19.63 13.60 39.34
N ILE A 499 -18.84 12.52 39.29
CA ILE A 499 -19.09 11.29 40.08
C ILE A 499 -18.86 11.54 41.57
N GLU A 500 -17.82 12.28 41.94
CA GLU A 500 -17.54 12.65 43.33
C GLU A 500 -18.70 13.45 43.91
N LEU A 501 -19.20 14.46 43.19
CA LEU A 501 -20.37 15.24 43.58
C LEU A 501 -21.63 14.37 43.71
N ALA A 502 -21.86 13.45 42.78
CA ALA A 502 -23.00 12.53 42.84
C ALA A 502 -22.89 11.50 43.98
N ALA A 503 -21.68 11.26 44.50
CA ALA A 503 -21.41 10.33 45.59
C ALA A 503 -21.48 10.99 46.98
N GLU A 504 -21.67 12.31 47.06
CA GLU A 504 -21.88 13.02 48.33
C GLU A 504 -23.19 12.55 49.01
N GLU A 505 -23.15 12.41 50.33
CA GLU A 505 -24.30 11.91 51.09
C GLU A 505 -25.30 13.05 51.40
N PRO A 506 -26.63 12.83 51.23
CA PRO A 506 -27.27 11.57 50.82
C PRO A 506 -27.21 11.34 49.30
N VAL A 507 -26.78 10.15 48.88
CA VAL A 507 -26.70 9.79 47.45
C VAL A 507 -28.09 9.80 46.80
N ASP A 508 -28.25 10.60 45.75
CA ASP A 508 -29.49 10.63 44.95
C ASP A 508 -29.65 9.35 44.12
N VAL A 509 -30.57 8.49 44.56
CA VAL A 509 -30.92 7.23 43.88
C VAL A 509 -31.59 7.43 42.52
N ASN A 510 -32.16 8.62 42.26
CA ASN A 510 -32.86 8.97 41.03
C ASN A 510 -31.99 9.76 40.05
N ASN A 511 -30.68 9.88 40.30
CA ASN A 511 -29.78 10.62 39.41
C ASN A 511 -29.85 10.08 37.97
N GLU A 512 -30.48 10.84 37.07
CA GLU A 512 -30.77 10.44 35.69
C GLU A 512 -29.51 10.23 34.86
N GLN A 513 -28.40 10.88 35.23
CA GLN A 513 -27.13 10.80 34.50
C GLN A 513 -26.52 9.40 34.58
N PHE A 514 -26.58 8.76 35.76
CA PHE A 514 -25.94 7.46 36.00
C PHE A 514 -26.94 6.30 36.16
N SER A 515 -28.25 6.59 36.20
CA SER A 515 -29.29 5.58 36.39
C SER A 515 -29.30 4.51 35.28
N SER A 516 -29.03 4.91 34.04
CA SER A 516 -29.03 4.02 32.86
C SER A 516 -27.85 3.04 32.82
N PHE A 517 -26.75 3.33 33.51
CA PHE A 517 -25.55 2.50 33.53
C PHE A 517 -25.71 1.35 34.54
N LEU A 518 -25.38 0.12 34.17
CA LEU A 518 -25.47 -1.08 35.04
C LEU A 518 -26.78 -1.13 35.87
N PRO A 519 -27.96 -1.24 35.24
CA PRO A 519 -29.26 -1.07 35.91
C PRO A 519 -29.49 -2.03 37.10
N GLY A 520 -28.77 -3.15 37.18
CA GLY A 520 -28.83 -4.09 38.30
C GLY A 520 -27.98 -3.73 39.53
N PHE A 521 -27.22 -2.63 39.52
CA PHE A 521 -26.35 -2.20 40.62
C PHE A 521 -26.99 -1.07 41.43
N SER A 522 -26.68 -1.00 42.74
CA SER A 522 -27.05 0.17 43.56
C SER A 522 -26.33 1.42 43.07
N MET A 523 -26.96 2.61 43.20
CA MET A 523 -26.35 3.87 42.73
C MET A 523 -24.95 4.09 43.35
N LYS A 524 -24.82 3.86 44.66
CA LYS A 524 -23.54 3.91 45.37
C LYS A 524 -22.49 2.94 44.81
N GLY A 525 -22.91 1.74 44.43
CA GLY A 525 -22.03 0.75 43.78
C GLY A 525 -21.58 1.18 42.39
N LYS A 526 -22.50 1.73 41.58
CA LYS A 526 -22.20 2.26 40.23
C LYS A 526 -21.17 3.38 40.29
N LEU A 527 -21.41 4.38 41.13
CA LEU A 527 -20.52 5.54 41.28
C LEU A 527 -19.13 5.11 41.72
N ARG A 528 -19.02 4.19 42.70
CA ARG A 528 -17.74 3.65 43.15
C ARG A 528 -16.99 2.90 42.04
N LEU A 529 -17.69 2.07 41.25
CA LEU A 529 -17.09 1.34 40.15
C LEU A 529 -16.61 2.30 39.04
N LEU A 530 -17.46 3.24 38.63
CA LEU A 530 -17.13 4.25 37.63
C LEU A 530 -15.93 5.10 38.07
N TYR A 531 -15.91 5.52 39.33
CA TYR A 531 -14.79 6.25 39.92
C TYR A 531 -13.48 5.46 39.83
N SER A 532 -13.50 4.18 40.21
CA SER A 532 -12.33 3.31 40.15
C SER A 532 -11.83 3.11 38.72
N GLU A 533 -12.74 2.85 37.78
CA GLU A 533 -12.40 2.59 36.37
C GLU A 533 -11.85 3.85 35.69
N LEU A 534 -12.47 5.01 35.92
CA LEU A 534 -12.00 6.28 35.36
C LEU A 534 -10.65 6.71 35.94
N ASN A 535 -10.39 6.47 37.23
CA ASN A 535 -9.07 6.73 37.81
C ASN A 535 -7.99 5.80 37.22
N SER A 536 -8.33 4.53 36.98
CA SER A 536 -7.44 3.58 36.29
C SER A 536 -7.14 4.07 34.86
N HIS A 537 -8.17 4.44 34.09
CA HIS A 537 -8.03 5.00 32.75
C HIS A 537 -7.24 6.31 32.72
N LEU A 538 -7.46 7.20 33.70
CA LEU A 538 -6.69 8.44 33.84
C LEU A 538 -5.20 8.13 34.00
N LYS A 539 -4.86 7.18 34.88
CA LYS A 539 -3.47 6.75 35.11
C LYS A 539 -2.83 6.18 33.84
N GLU A 540 -3.55 5.34 33.10
CA GLU A 540 -3.07 4.82 31.82
C GLU A 540 -2.84 5.93 30.78
N HIS A 541 -3.77 6.87 30.69
CA HIS A 541 -3.70 7.99 29.75
C HIS A 541 -2.58 8.97 30.12
N GLU A 542 -2.39 9.29 31.40
CA GLU A 542 -1.29 10.11 31.88
C GLU A 542 0.08 9.46 31.60
N ARG A 543 0.19 8.13 31.74
CA ARG A 543 1.38 7.37 31.35
C ARG A 543 1.62 7.42 29.84
N LEU A 544 0.57 7.30 29.03
CA LEU A 544 0.66 7.50 27.57
C LEU A 544 1.21 8.90 27.26
N MET A 545 0.67 9.92 27.94
CA MET A 545 1.07 11.31 27.73
C MET A 545 2.56 11.52 28.04
N VAL A 546 3.03 11.03 29.19
CA VAL A 546 4.45 11.09 29.57
C VAL A 546 5.32 10.28 28.60
N GLY A 547 4.84 9.14 28.13
CA GLY A 547 5.54 8.33 27.11
C GLY A 547 5.74 9.07 25.78
N TRP A 548 4.84 9.99 25.42
CA TRP A 548 4.97 10.82 24.21
C TRP A 548 5.87 12.05 24.40
N MET A 549 6.14 12.47 25.64
CA MET A 549 6.75 13.76 25.98
C MET A 549 8.02 14.08 25.18
N ALA A 550 8.99 13.16 25.16
CA ALA A 550 10.28 13.41 24.52
C ALA A 550 10.16 13.61 22.99
N ASP A 551 9.32 12.83 22.33
CA ASP A 551 9.10 12.96 20.88
C ASP A 551 8.26 14.19 20.54
N VAL A 552 7.29 14.54 21.40
CA VAL A 552 6.50 15.77 21.28
C VAL A 552 7.38 17.00 21.42
N GLU A 553 8.26 17.06 22.43
CA GLU A 553 9.20 18.17 22.62
C GLU A 553 10.14 18.32 21.43
N PHE A 554 10.71 17.21 20.95
CA PHE A 554 11.56 17.21 19.78
C PHE A 554 10.84 17.77 18.55
N LEU A 555 9.67 17.22 18.23
CA LEU A 555 8.89 17.67 17.08
C LEU A 555 8.44 19.12 17.24
N TRP A 556 7.97 19.51 18.43
CA TRP A 556 7.57 20.88 18.72
C TRP A 556 8.69 21.87 18.46
N VAL A 557 9.93 21.58 18.85
CA VAL A 557 11.05 22.50 18.55
C VAL A 557 11.38 22.53 17.05
N LYS A 558 11.20 21.40 16.34
CA LYS A 558 11.65 21.26 14.94
C LYS A 558 10.63 21.70 13.89
N THR A 559 9.34 21.66 14.20
CA THR A 559 8.28 21.95 13.22
C THR A 559 7.72 23.36 13.32
N ARG A 560 7.98 24.09 14.41
CA ARG A 560 7.42 25.42 14.63
C ARG A 560 8.12 26.46 13.77
N CYS A 561 7.30 27.37 13.25
CA CYS A 561 7.73 28.55 12.51
C CYS A 561 6.88 29.75 12.91
N GLN A 562 7.17 30.92 12.31
CA GLN A 562 6.43 32.17 12.57
C GLN A 562 4.92 32.09 12.26
N TYR A 563 4.48 31.09 11.50
CA TYR A 563 3.07 30.90 11.11
C TYR A 563 2.33 29.89 11.99
N THR A 564 3.01 29.22 12.91
CA THR A 564 2.42 28.23 13.82
C THR A 564 2.30 28.78 15.23
N LYS A 565 1.28 28.37 15.98
CA LYS A 565 1.17 28.70 17.41
C LYS A 565 2.41 28.20 18.15
N ASN A 566 2.98 29.06 18.99
CA ASN A 566 4.19 28.81 19.79
C ASN A 566 3.88 28.24 21.18
N GLU A 567 2.60 28.17 21.57
CA GLU A 567 2.15 27.69 22.87
C GLU A 567 1.08 26.61 22.73
N HIS A 568 1.04 25.68 23.69
CA HIS A 568 0.00 24.67 23.79
C HIS A 568 -0.24 24.25 25.25
N PRO A 569 -1.50 24.11 25.72
CA PRO A 569 -1.83 23.77 27.12
C PRO A 569 -1.18 22.49 27.65
N TRP A 570 -0.90 21.53 26.75
CA TRP A 570 -0.10 20.33 27.03
C TRP A 570 1.16 20.61 27.86
N PHE A 571 1.94 21.61 27.45
CA PHE A 571 3.22 21.91 28.10
C PHE A 571 3.06 22.48 29.51
N GLY A 572 1.89 23.04 29.83
CA GLY A 572 1.58 23.52 31.18
C GLY A 572 1.26 22.40 32.17
N VAL A 573 0.85 21.22 31.70
CA VAL A 573 0.44 20.10 32.57
C VAL A 573 1.41 18.93 32.57
N ILE A 574 2.18 18.73 31.49
CA ILE A 574 2.93 17.49 31.26
C ILE A 574 4.04 17.25 32.29
N THR A 575 4.70 18.31 32.76
CA THR A 575 5.74 18.23 33.80
C THR A 575 5.16 17.82 35.15
N THR A 576 4.00 18.38 35.52
CA THR A 576 3.29 18.02 36.76
C THR A 576 2.87 16.56 36.73
N ILE A 577 2.26 16.12 35.63
CA ILE A 577 1.85 14.71 35.44
C ILE A 577 3.04 13.76 35.59
N LYS A 578 4.19 14.10 35.00
CA LYS A 578 5.42 13.30 35.14
C LYS A 578 5.86 13.15 36.59
N ASN A 579 5.86 14.26 37.34
CA ASN A 579 6.26 14.27 38.74
C ASN A 579 5.27 13.47 39.60
N ASP A 580 3.96 13.61 39.36
CA ASP A 580 2.92 12.88 40.10
C ASP A 580 3.04 11.36 39.88
N ILE A 581 3.31 10.93 38.64
CA ILE A 581 3.55 9.50 38.34
C ILE A 581 4.81 9.01 39.06
N PHE A 582 5.91 9.77 39.02
CA PHE A 582 7.15 9.39 39.69
C PHE A 582 6.97 9.26 41.21
N ILE A 583 6.27 10.20 41.84
CA ILE A 583 5.95 10.15 43.28
C ILE A 583 5.09 8.94 43.62
N ARG A 584 4.05 8.65 42.81
CA ARG A 584 3.18 7.48 43.03
C ARG A 584 3.93 6.16 42.88
N ASP A 585 4.79 6.05 41.87
CA ASP A 585 5.56 4.83 41.64
C ASP A 585 6.62 4.64 42.75
N MET A 586 7.21 5.72 43.29
CA MET A 586 8.09 5.67 44.47
C MET A 586 7.33 5.28 45.75
N GLY A 587 6.15 5.85 46.00
CA GLY A 587 5.32 5.50 47.16
C GLY A 587 4.89 4.03 47.15
N PHE A 588 4.63 3.46 45.96
CA PHE A 588 4.33 2.03 45.84
C PHE A 588 5.56 1.14 46.12
N ILE A 589 6.77 1.63 45.81
CA ILE A 589 8.03 0.95 46.14
C ILE A 589 8.28 1.01 47.65
N ASP A 590 8.07 2.16 48.28
CA ASP A 590 8.19 2.33 49.74
C ASP A 590 7.15 1.47 50.49
N ASP A 591 5.89 1.45 50.05
CA ASP A 591 4.85 0.57 50.60
C ASP A 591 5.19 -0.92 50.41
N ALA A 592 5.79 -1.29 49.28
CA ALA A 592 6.22 -2.67 49.02
C ALA A 592 7.46 -3.05 49.87
N LEU A 593 8.39 -2.11 50.09
CA LEU A 593 9.55 -2.29 50.97
C LEU A 593 9.14 -2.35 52.44
N GLU A 594 8.21 -1.50 52.88
CA GLU A 594 7.64 -1.57 54.23
C GLU A 594 6.93 -2.92 54.45
N ASN A 595 6.12 -3.37 53.49
CA ASN A 595 5.45 -4.68 53.58
C ASN A 595 6.44 -5.88 53.60
N MET A 596 7.62 -5.76 52.99
CA MET A 596 8.69 -6.77 53.14
C MET A 596 9.34 -6.71 54.54
N THR A 597 9.54 -5.52 55.11
CA THR A 597 10.08 -5.38 56.48
C THR A 597 9.09 -5.77 57.59
N PHE A 598 7.78 -5.72 57.33
CA PHE A 598 6.75 -6.23 58.25
C PHE A 598 6.61 -7.75 58.21
N ALA A 599 6.94 -8.41 57.10
CA ALA A 599 6.96 -9.87 57.00
C ALA A 599 8.12 -10.53 57.77
N GLU A 600 9.24 -9.81 57.98
CA GLU A 600 10.37 -10.31 58.77
C GLU A 600 10.21 -10.14 60.30
N ASN A 601 9.22 -9.35 60.76
CA ASN A 601 9.04 -9.04 62.18
C ASN A 601 7.79 -9.68 62.82
N GLY A 602 7.16 -10.65 62.15
CA GLY A 602 5.88 -11.21 62.59
C GLY A 602 5.71 -12.69 62.36
N THR A 603 6.53 -13.53 63.00
CA THR A 603 6.15 -14.81 63.65
C THR A 603 7.41 -15.53 64.14
N GLY A 604 7.64 -15.53 65.45
CA GLY A 604 8.48 -16.53 66.07
C GLY A 604 7.69 -17.82 66.21
N ILE A 605 8.12 -18.88 65.52
CA ILE A 605 7.76 -20.27 65.82
C ILE A 605 9.01 -21.13 65.58
N GLU A 606 9.56 -21.58 66.71
CA GLU A 606 10.35 -22.79 67.01
C GLU A 606 11.07 -23.53 65.87
N GLU A 607 12.42 -23.52 65.97
CA GLU A 607 13.33 -24.47 65.35
C GLU A 607 13.15 -25.89 65.95
N GLU A 608 12.75 -26.86 65.14
CA GLU A 608 13.20 -28.26 65.29
C GLU A 608 13.82 -28.73 63.97
N GLY A 609 15.06 -29.20 64.07
CA GLY A 609 15.98 -29.28 62.95
C GLY A 609 15.95 -30.55 62.10
N ARG A 610 16.66 -30.48 60.98
CA ARG A 610 17.57 -31.55 60.53
C ARG A 610 18.48 -31.05 59.40
N GLU A 611 19.78 -31.24 59.61
CA GLU A 611 20.85 -31.10 58.64
C GLU A 611 20.74 -32.14 57.49
N GLU A 612 21.13 -31.65 56.31
CA GLU A 612 21.90 -32.28 55.22
C GLU A 612 21.55 -33.71 54.74
N THR A 613 21.20 -33.81 53.45
CA THR A 613 22.06 -34.47 52.43
C THR A 613 21.67 -34.04 51.01
N ASP A 614 22.61 -33.35 50.37
CA ASP A 614 23.08 -33.40 48.98
C ASP A 614 22.27 -34.02 47.81
N LEU A 615 22.29 -33.24 46.72
CA LEU A 615 22.51 -33.58 45.31
C LEU A 615 21.49 -34.49 44.60
N GLU A 616 20.83 -33.95 43.57
CA GLU A 616 20.97 -34.47 42.19
C GLU A 616 20.36 -33.51 41.13
N ASP A 617 21.20 -33.19 40.15
CA ASP A 617 20.87 -32.61 38.84
C ASP A 617 19.77 -33.41 38.13
N PHE A 618 18.75 -32.75 37.57
CA PHE A 618 17.87 -33.37 36.57
C PHE A 618 18.03 -32.71 35.21
N GLN A 619 18.81 -33.39 34.38
CA GLN A 619 18.97 -33.18 32.94
C GLN A 619 17.72 -33.59 32.15
N ILE A 620 17.63 -32.96 30.98
CA ILE A 620 16.67 -33.18 29.88
C ILE A 620 16.78 -34.61 29.34
N PRO A 621 15.67 -35.36 29.16
CA PRO A 621 15.73 -36.66 28.50
C PRO A 621 15.60 -36.53 26.96
N PRO A 622 16.37 -37.31 26.18
CA PRO A 622 16.31 -37.35 24.74
C PRO A 622 15.27 -38.34 24.20
N ASN A 623 15.03 -38.15 22.92
CA ASN A 623 14.14 -38.83 21.99
C ASN A 623 14.56 -40.30 21.75
N ASP A 624 13.63 -41.25 21.87
CA ASP A 624 13.81 -42.63 21.41
C ASP A 624 12.67 -43.08 20.51
N GLN A 625 13.04 -43.42 19.27
CA GLN A 625 12.30 -44.29 18.36
C GLN A 625 13.08 -45.59 18.24
N SER A 626 12.47 -46.72 18.61
CA SER A 626 12.37 -47.92 17.77
C SER A 626 11.85 -49.11 18.60
N SER A 627 10.78 -49.75 18.15
CA SER A 627 10.62 -51.19 18.30
C SER A 627 9.72 -51.69 17.15
N ASP A 628 10.36 -52.50 16.33
CA ASP A 628 9.82 -53.33 15.25
C ASP A 628 9.15 -54.58 15.84
N GLU A 629 8.11 -55.11 15.19
CA GLU A 629 7.83 -56.56 15.03
C GLU A 629 6.48 -56.84 14.33
N GLY A 630 6.52 -57.70 13.29
CA GLY A 630 5.38 -58.50 12.80
C GLY A 630 5.04 -58.33 11.30
N VAL A 631 5.82 -58.87 10.35
CA VAL A 631 5.67 -60.19 9.70
C VAL A 631 4.48 -60.33 8.72
N ASN A 632 4.75 -60.33 7.39
CA ASN A 632 4.54 -61.49 6.49
C ASN A 632 4.82 -61.18 5.00
N GLU A 633 5.56 -62.11 4.36
CA GLU A 633 5.44 -62.71 3.00
C GLU A 633 5.17 -61.78 1.79
N GLU A 634 5.79 -61.87 0.61
CA GLU A 634 6.45 -62.96 -0.09
C GLU A 634 7.16 -62.37 -1.34
N ASP A 635 8.18 -63.09 -1.81
CA ASP A 635 8.69 -63.19 -3.19
C ASP A 635 9.30 -62.01 -3.96
N GLY A 636 10.55 -62.26 -4.38
CA GLY A 636 10.76 -62.38 -5.83
C GLY A 636 11.73 -61.40 -6.49
N HIS A 637 13.02 -61.71 -6.36
CA HIS A 637 13.98 -61.70 -7.47
C HIS A 637 14.39 -60.36 -8.16
N ASN A 638 15.67 -60.05 -7.92
CA ASN A 638 16.73 -59.96 -8.95
C ASN A 638 17.12 -58.61 -9.59
N ILE A 639 18.44 -58.39 -9.51
CA ILE A 639 19.36 -57.82 -10.52
C ILE A 639 19.66 -56.32 -10.46
N SER A 640 20.75 -56.05 -9.72
CA SER A 640 22.01 -55.43 -10.14
C SER A 640 22.06 -54.00 -10.74
N ASN A 641 22.94 -53.24 -10.09
CA ASN A 641 24.04 -52.45 -10.65
C ASN A 641 23.77 -51.06 -11.28
N ALA A 642 24.30 -50.08 -10.54
CA ALA A 642 25.31 -49.11 -10.97
C ALA A 642 24.96 -48.14 -12.11
N ALA A 643 24.66 -46.89 -11.73
CA ALA A 643 25.46 -45.70 -12.03
C ALA A 643 24.93 -44.51 -11.22
#